data_AF-K3VG00-F1
#
_entry.id   AF-K3VG00-F1
#
_cell.length_a   1.000
_cell.length_b   1.000
_cell.length_c   1.000
_cell.angle_alpha   90.00
_cell.angle_beta   90.00
_cell.angle_gamma   90.00
#
_symmetry.space_group_name_H-M   'P 1'
#
loop_
_entity.id
_entity.type
_entity.pdbx_description
1 polymer ?
#
loop_
_entity_poly.entity_id
_entity_poly.type
_entity_poly.pdbx_seq_one_letter_code
_entity_poly.pdbx_strand_id
1 'polypeptide(L)'
;MQLQLSLLLPCLLATASATSYTEDYRPQYHFTPAKNWMNDPNGLIYHKGKYHMYFQYNPTGDVWGNISWGHAVSDDLMRWKELPVALNAFKSPAGSLNELYYSGSTVSDDAMASGLGHGKRPPLVAVYTSHYTSDMTLPSKKTVRAGQESQSIAFSTDNGLSWTEYPDNPVILEPPSQYADQYLNFRDPFVFWYGPSKHWVMTVSLPQLHKLLIYTSKNLTAWEHVSEFGPVNAVGGQWECPSLFQLPVDGKKSRTKWVMVIGLNPGGPAHAGGSGTQYVVGTFDGTTFTADANSLHDASAPIDSVVFEDWNETSFAESSWKPTGDFVQQQPSNGQVLTLWEKGDESVGTLSSKRFTVSKKYIAFKIGCCNNPYNPETYGTTADQETAINLIVDGQVVRSTTGVNGGDIVWTSWNVANLIGKTAYIQLVDRATGGWGHLDVGEIVFTDKSLPPQANWVDYGPDYYAAATYNGLSDYERVAVAWMNDWAYAVDIPTSPWRSAMSIPRVFTLETVDGRARLIQKPHPNLQTLESRRMLYKNEWRSTRTGNLTLPVSGKALDITLTFAASKESKMLGLNVRTNGGKYGTAIGYDFDANEMFVDRESSGDSSFSASFPGVYYAPLPVRDGKVKLRILLDWSSVEVFGGRGEETITAQIFPLDSSTGVSLFSVGVVKDVKIEVHSVSSAWRGSY
;
A
#
# COMPACT_ATOMS: atom_id res chain seq x y z
N MET A 1 -23.21 16.76 72.76
CA MET A 1 -24.39 16.50 71.89
C MET A 1 -24.00 16.90 70.48
N GLN A 2 -24.24 16.00 69.52
CA GLN A 2 -24.01 16.08 68.07
C GLN A 2 -22.57 15.98 67.53
N LEU A 3 -22.26 14.75 67.10
CA LEU A 3 -21.23 14.37 66.14
C LEU A 3 -21.47 15.05 64.79
N GLN A 4 -20.42 15.59 64.17
CA GLN A 4 -20.37 15.78 62.72
C GLN A 4 -19.65 14.58 62.09
N LEU A 5 -20.36 13.88 61.21
CA LEU A 5 -19.87 12.77 60.41
C LEU A 5 -19.11 13.33 59.20
N SER A 6 -17.79 13.09 59.15
CA SER A 6 -16.97 13.36 57.97
C SER A 6 -17.10 12.20 56.98
N LEU A 7 -17.71 12.43 55.81
CA LEU A 7 -17.69 11.47 54.71
C LEU A 7 -16.29 11.43 54.08
N LEU A 8 -15.59 10.30 54.27
CA LEU A 8 -14.42 9.92 53.47
C LEU A 8 -14.91 9.29 52.16
N LEU A 9 -14.72 9.97 51.03
CA LEU A 9 -14.82 9.37 49.71
C LEU A 9 -13.58 8.47 49.50
N PRO A 10 -13.73 7.19 49.12
CA PRO A 10 -12.59 6.38 48.72
C PRO A 10 -12.09 6.82 47.34
N CYS A 11 -10.83 7.25 47.27
CA CYS A 11 -10.09 7.33 46.02
C CYS A 11 -10.01 5.92 45.43
N LEU A 12 -10.83 5.64 44.42
CA LEU A 12 -10.62 4.52 43.50
C LEU A 12 -9.35 4.81 42.71
N LEU A 13 -8.23 4.26 43.17
CA LEU A 13 -7.03 4.09 42.36
C LEU A 13 -7.39 3.13 41.21
N ALA A 14 -7.67 3.70 40.04
CA ALA A 14 -7.70 2.91 38.81
C ALA A 14 -6.28 2.39 38.58
N THR A 15 -6.06 1.10 38.86
CA THR A 15 -4.86 0.40 38.44
C THR A 15 -4.89 0.36 36.91
N ALA A 16 -4.09 1.22 36.26
CA ALA A 16 -3.84 1.11 34.84
C ALA A 16 -3.15 -0.24 34.60
N SER A 17 -3.88 -1.21 34.05
CA SER A 17 -3.26 -2.45 33.58
C SER A 17 -2.29 -2.08 32.46
N ALA A 18 -1.02 -2.46 32.60
CA ALA A 18 -0.06 -2.30 31.52
C ALA A 18 -0.52 -3.14 30.31
N THR A 19 -0.66 -2.53 29.15
CA THR A 19 -0.92 -3.26 27.89
C THR A 19 0.32 -4.08 27.56
N SER A 20 0.19 -5.41 27.47
CA SER A 20 1.34 -6.30 27.30
C SER A 20 1.83 -6.42 25.85
N TYR A 21 1.04 -6.00 24.86
CA TYR A 21 1.34 -6.14 23.42
C TYR A 21 1.77 -7.56 23.02
N THR A 22 1.13 -8.56 23.64
CA THR A 22 1.42 -9.99 23.46
C THR A 22 0.22 -10.74 22.90
N GLU A 23 -0.77 -10.03 22.35
CA GLU A 23 -1.94 -10.62 21.72
C GLU A 23 -1.55 -11.36 20.44
N ASP A 24 -2.39 -12.31 20.02
CA ASP A 24 -2.20 -13.00 18.74
C ASP A 24 -2.03 -12.00 17.61
N TYR A 25 -1.13 -12.34 16.68
CA TYR A 25 -0.79 -11.52 15.53
C TYR A 25 -0.17 -10.15 15.82
N ARG A 26 0.00 -9.72 17.08
CA ARG A 26 0.62 -8.44 17.42
C ARG A 26 2.08 -8.39 16.95
N PRO A 27 2.43 -7.59 15.92
CA PRO A 27 3.82 -7.38 15.52
C PRO A 27 4.62 -6.87 16.71
N GLN A 28 5.85 -7.38 16.84
CA GLN A 28 6.72 -7.06 17.95
C GLN A 28 7.69 -5.93 17.65
N TYR A 29 7.90 -5.59 16.38
CA TYR A 29 8.78 -4.48 15.99
C TYR A 29 8.19 -3.58 14.90
N HIS A 30 6.88 -3.70 14.65
CA HIS A 30 6.09 -2.75 13.86
C HIS A 30 5.14 -1.98 14.76
N PHE A 31 4.91 -0.70 14.45
CA PHE A 31 3.99 0.09 15.24
C PHE A 31 2.54 -0.33 15.00
N THR A 32 1.78 -0.36 16.09
CA THR A 32 0.34 -0.60 16.16
C THR A 32 -0.22 0.28 17.26
N PRO A 33 -1.44 0.84 17.15
CA PRO A 33 -2.07 1.44 18.32
C PRO A 33 -2.36 0.33 19.36
N ALA A 34 -2.43 0.71 20.64
CA ALA A 34 -2.75 -0.23 21.71
C ALA A 34 -4.07 -0.98 21.43
N LYS A 35 -5.04 -0.28 20.86
CA LYS A 35 -6.38 -0.75 20.51
C LYS A 35 -6.90 0.02 19.30
N ASN A 36 -8.05 -0.40 18.78
CA ASN A 36 -8.84 0.25 17.75
C ASN A 36 -8.17 0.28 16.35
N TRP A 37 -8.83 0.97 15.41
CA TRP A 37 -8.43 1.10 14.00
C TRP A 37 -7.33 2.13 13.79
N MET A 38 -6.35 1.78 12.96
CA MET A 38 -5.40 2.73 12.36
C MET A 38 -5.35 2.54 10.83
N ASN A 39 -5.14 3.64 10.09
CA ASN A 39 -4.70 3.59 8.69
C ASN A 39 -3.47 4.46 8.45
N ASP A 40 -3.56 5.49 7.62
CA ASP A 40 -2.44 6.24 7.05
C ASP A 40 -1.52 6.83 8.12
N PRO A 41 -0.18 6.79 7.95
CA PRO A 41 0.73 7.59 8.72
C PRO A 41 0.56 9.07 8.34
N ASN A 42 0.49 9.94 9.35
CA ASN A 42 0.31 11.37 9.17
C ASN A 42 1.37 12.17 9.91
N GLY A 43 1.58 13.40 9.44
CA GLY A 43 2.35 14.39 10.20
C GLY A 43 3.77 13.96 10.56
N LEU A 44 4.38 13.08 9.76
CA LEU A 44 5.70 12.51 10.06
C LEU A 44 6.74 13.62 10.14
N ILE A 45 7.27 13.85 11.35
CA ILE A 45 8.26 14.91 11.58
C ILE A 45 9.30 14.48 12.61
N TYR A 46 10.57 14.69 12.27
CA TYR A 46 11.66 14.62 13.23
C TYR A 46 11.85 16.02 13.85
N HIS A 47 11.61 16.13 15.15
CA HIS A 47 11.69 17.39 15.87
C HIS A 47 12.39 17.21 17.20
N LYS A 48 13.44 18.00 17.46
CA LYS A 48 14.17 18.05 18.73
C LYS A 48 14.54 16.66 19.29
N GLY A 49 15.05 15.79 18.44
CA GLY A 49 15.50 14.46 18.84
C GLY A 49 14.42 13.37 18.82
N LYS A 50 13.17 13.70 18.47
CA LYS A 50 12.05 12.77 18.44
C LYS A 50 11.50 12.60 17.04
N TYR A 51 11.25 11.37 16.65
CA TYR A 51 10.38 11.04 15.53
C TYR A 51 8.94 11.06 16.01
N HIS A 52 8.13 11.94 15.45
CA HIS A 52 6.69 11.99 15.65
C HIS A 52 6.01 11.26 14.49
N MET A 53 5.13 10.34 14.84
CA MET A 53 4.21 9.70 13.91
C MET A 53 2.80 9.96 14.40
N TYR A 54 2.07 10.78 13.66
CA TYR A 54 0.62 10.80 13.76
C TYR A 54 0.06 9.75 12.82
N PHE A 55 -1.21 9.44 12.95
CA PHE A 55 -1.85 8.44 12.10
C PHE A 55 -3.36 8.57 12.15
N GLN A 56 -4.01 8.26 11.04
CA GLN A 56 -5.46 8.13 11.00
C GLN A 56 -5.89 7.07 12.02
N TYR A 57 -6.82 7.44 12.91
CA TYR A 57 -7.18 6.66 14.07
C TYR A 57 -8.66 6.79 14.39
N ASN A 58 -9.31 5.67 14.74
CA ASN A 58 -10.64 5.68 15.35
C ASN A 58 -10.50 5.51 16.88
N PRO A 59 -10.71 6.53 17.71
CA PRO A 59 -10.56 6.37 19.17
C PRO A 59 -11.63 5.47 19.82
N THR A 60 -12.67 5.10 19.08
CA THR A 60 -13.91 4.52 19.62
C THR A 60 -14.29 3.15 19.03
N GLY A 61 -13.55 2.64 18.06
CA GLY A 61 -13.86 1.37 17.41
C GLY A 61 -12.68 0.82 16.63
N ASP A 62 -12.70 -0.47 16.37
CA ASP A 62 -11.64 -1.18 15.66
C ASP A 62 -11.80 -1.17 14.14
N VAL A 63 -12.86 -0.58 13.61
CA VAL A 63 -13.10 -0.32 12.17
C VAL A 63 -13.00 1.19 11.85
N TRP A 64 -12.89 1.54 10.57
CA TRP A 64 -12.84 2.94 10.14
C TRP A 64 -14.08 3.74 10.60
N GLY A 65 -13.85 4.93 11.15
CA GLY A 65 -14.90 5.82 11.68
C GLY A 65 -14.34 6.78 12.73
N ASN A 66 -15.05 7.87 13.05
CA ASN A 66 -14.59 8.91 14.00
C ASN A 66 -13.12 9.31 13.79
N ILE A 67 -12.72 9.45 12.52
CA ILE A 67 -11.32 9.61 12.11
C ILE A 67 -10.69 10.86 12.72
N SER A 68 -9.59 10.58 13.41
CA SER A 68 -8.81 11.46 14.27
C SER A 68 -7.33 11.22 13.97
N TRP A 69 -6.45 12.12 14.40
CA TRP A 69 -5.01 11.85 14.40
C TRP A 69 -4.58 11.27 15.75
N GLY A 70 -4.27 9.98 15.77
CA GLY A 70 -3.49 9.36 16.85
C GLY A 70 -2.06 9.91 16.87
N HIS A 71 -1.29 9.60 17.92
CA HIS A 71 0.08 10.10 18.06
C HIS A 71 0.99 9.10 18.77
N ALA A 72 2.16 8.85 18.20
CA ALA A 72 3.24 8.13 18.84
C ALA A 72 4.58 8.85 18.60
N VAL A 73 5.52 8.66 19.52
CA VAL A 73 6.88 9.19 19.41
C VAL A 73 7.93 8.10 19.62
N SER A 74 9.06 8.24 18.94
CA SER A 74 10.22 7.38 19.12
C SER A 74 11.52 8.18 19.09
N ASP A 75 12.54 7.68 19.80
CA ASP A 75 13.92 8.17 19.70
C ASP A 75 14.68 7.53 18.53
N ASP A 76 14.24 6.34 18.10
CA ASP A 76 15.02 5.45 17.24
C ASP A 76 14.22 4.85 16.08
N LEU A 77 12.97 5.30 15.85
CA LEU A 77 11.98 4.77 14.90
C LEU A 77 11.51 3.34 15.18
N MET A 78 12.01 2.68 16.22
CA MET A 78 11.70 1.28 16.55
C MET A 78 10.81 1.19 17.79
N ARG A 79 11.26 1.82 18.89
CA ARG A 79 10.60 1.78 20.19
C ARG A 79 9.65 2.95 20.32
N TRP A 80 8.39 2.70 19.99
CA TRP A 80 7.33 3.70 20.01
C TRP A 80 6.70 3.84 21.38
N LYS A 81 6.36 5.07 21.74
CA LYS A 81 5.50 5.42 22.86
C LYS A 81 4.26 6.09 22.29
N GLU A 82 3.11 5.42 22.40
CA GLU A 82 1.81 6.03 22.10
C GLU A 82 1.52 7.16 23.10
N LEU A 83 0.93 8.24 22.58
CA LEU A 83 0.56 9.46 23.29
C LEU A 83 -0.95 9.69 23.14
N PRO A 84 -1.55 10.64 23.89
CA PRO A 84 -2.93 11.01 23.67
C PRO A 84 -3.21 11.41 22.21
N VAL A 85 -4.46 11.22 21.76
CA VAL A 85 -4.94 11.66 20.45
C VAL A 85 -4.61 13.14 20.24
N ALA A 86 -4.04 13.47 19.09
CA ALA A 86 -3.53 14.80 18.75
C ALA A 86 -4.63 15.72 18.20
N LEU A 87 -5.43 15.23 17.25
CA LEU A 87 -6.60 15.91 16.70
C LEU A 87 -7.77 14.94 16.78
N ASN A 88 -8.78 15.23 17.58
CA ASN A 88 -9.88 14.31 17.85
C ASN A 88 -11.11 14.74 17.08
N ALA A 89 -11.73 13.81 16.33
CA ALA A 89 -12.91 14.05 15.51
C ALA A 89 -13.94 14.92 16.25
N PHE A 90 -14.33 16.03 15.63
CA PHE A 90 -15.12 17.05 16.29
C PHE A 90 -16.59 16.63 16.30
N LYS A 91 -17.17 16.62 17.50
CA LYS A 91 -18.61 16.44 17.72
C LYS A 91 -19.20 17.76 18.19
N SER A 92 -20.32 18.16 17.61
CA SER A 92 -21.09 19.32 18.06
C SER A 92 -21.53 19.15 19.53
N PRO A 93 -21.94 20.23 20.21
CA PRO A 93 -22.52 20.12 21.56
C PRO A 93 -23.75 19.18 21.64
N ALA A 94 -24.45 18.96 20.53
CA ALA A 94 -25.56 18.01 20.43
C ALA A 94 -25.11 16.55 20.23
N GLY A 95 -23.80 16.30 20.10
CA GLY A 95 -23.20 14.98 19.92
C GLY A 95 -23.05 14.53 18.46
N SER A 96 -23.51 15.32 17.49
CA SER A 96 -23.36 15.02 16.06
C SER A 96 -21.90 15.12 15.65
N LEU A 97 -21.37 14.09 14.99
CA LEU A 97 -20.06 14.15 14.35
C LEU A 97 -20.12 15.18 13.22
N ASN A 98 -19.25 16.20 13.27
CA ASN A 98 -19.29 17.35 12.36
C ASN A 98 -18.04 17.43 11.46
N GLU A 99 -16.88 17.08 11.99
CA GLU A 99 -15.61 17.13 11.25
C GLU A 99 -14.72 15.94 11.60
N LEU A 100 -14.17 15.33 10.56
CA LEU A 100 -13.14 14.30 10.63
C LEU A 100 -11.81 14.91 10.18
N TYR A 101 -10.73 14.49 10.82
CA TYR A 101 -9.37 14.95 10.49
C TYR A 101 -8.72 13.90 9.62
N TYR A 102 -8.80 14.07 8.31
CA TYR A 102 -8.18 13.18 7.33
C TYR A 102 -6.66 13.40 7.24
N SER A 103 -6.01 12.62 6.37
CA SER A 103 -4.56 12.57 6.25
C SER A 103 -3.91 13.91 5.94
N GLY A 104 -2.61 13.99 6.22
CA GLY A 104 -1.84 15.21 6.05
C GLY A 104 -0.42 15.13 6.61
N SER A 105 0.22 16.28 6.71
CA SER A 105 1.66 16.41 7.01
C SER A 105 1.93 17.49 8.06
N THR A 106 3.14 17.47 8.62
CA THR A 106 3.57 18.42 9.67
C THR A 106 4.93 19.00 9.33
N VAL A 107 5.11 20.30 9.57
CA VAL A 107 6.37 21.03 9.39
C VAL A 107 6.73 21.83 10.64
N SER A 108 8.01 22.15 10.82
CA SER A 108 8.47 23.15 11.80
C SER A 108 8.56 24.51 11.12
N ASP A 109 7.79 25.48 11.59
CA ASP A 109 7.86 26.86 11.09
C ASP A 109 8.96 27.64 11.83
N ASP A 110 10.21 27.22 11.63
CA ASP A 110 11.39 27.78 12.30
C ASP A 110 11.58 29.28 12.02
N ALA A 111 11.12 29.74 10.86
CA ALA A 111 11.16 31.14 10.46
C ALA A 111 10.04 31.98 11.13
N MET A 112 9.09 31.34 11.82
CA MET A 112 7.88 31.96 12.38
C MET A 112 7.09 32.74 11.32
N ALA A 113 7.11 32.24 10.09
CA ALA A 113 6.51 32.91 8.94
C ALA A 113 4.97 32.90 9.00
N SER A 114 4.38 31.95 9.73
CA SER A 114 2.93 31.84 9.92
C SER A 114 2.36 32.86 10.91
N GLY A 115 3.18 33.40 11.81
CA GLY A 115 2.71 34.20 12.94
C GLY A 115 2.00 33.38 14.04
N LEU A 116 1.98 32.05 13.95
CA LEU A 116 1.31 31.15 14.91
C LEU A 116 2.20 30.79 16.13
N GLY A 117 3.44 31.29 16.16
CA GLY A 117 4.37 31.04 17.27
C GLY A 117 3.96 31.75 18.56
N HIS A 118 4.53 31.30 19.69
CA HIS A 118 4.37 31.97 20.98
C HIS A 118 5.71 32.54 21.47
N GLY A 119 5.84 33.87 21.44
CA GLY A 119 7.09 34.56 21.77
C GLY A 119 8.20 34.21 20.78
N LYS A 120 9.32 33.66 21.27
CA LYS A 120 10.47 33.23 20.44
C LYS A 120 10.47 31.74 20.13
N ARG A 121 9.36 31.03 20.35
CA ARG A 121 9.27 29.57 20.12
C ARG A 121 8.59 29.32 18.77
N PRO A 122 9.29 28.72 17.79
CA PRO A 122 8.68 28.35 16.53
C PRO A 122 7.58 27.30 16.76
N PRO A 123 6.43 27.40 16.08
CA PRO A 123 5.39 26.39 16.16
C PRO A 123 5.71 25.21 15.24
N LEU A 124 5.21 24.02 15.59
CA LEU A 124 4.92 23.01 14.57
C LEU A 124 3.57 23.34 13.94
N VAL A 125 3.43 23.10 12.64
CA VAL A 125 2.17 23.31 11.91
C VAL A 125 1.80 22.01 11.21
N ALA A 126 0.64 21.46 11.57
CA ALA A 126 0.00 20.36 10.88
C ALA A 126 -0.91 20.93 9.79
N VAL A 127 -0.84 20.36 8.60
CA VAL A 127 -1.76 20.63 7.50
C VAL A 127 -2.47 19.33 7.18
N TYR A 128 -3.79 19.35 7.15
CA TYR A 128 -4.62 18.16 7.05
C TYR A 128 -5.88 18.45 6.24
N THR A 129 -6.52 17.39 5.77
CA THR A 129 -7.84 17.51 5.15
C THR A 129 -8.92 17.49 6.23
N SER A 130 -9.72 18.54 6.29
CA SER A 130 -11.00 18.54 7.02
C SER A 130 -12.05 17.86 6.14
N HIS A 131 -12.68 16.80 6.66
CA HIS A 131 -13.85 16.19 6.03
C HIS A 131 -15.10 16.51 6.84
N TYR A 132 -16.01 17.29 6.25
CA TYR A 132 -17.22 17.77 6.92
C TYR A 132 -18.39 16.82 6.66
N THR A 133 -19.06 16.37 7.72
CA THR A 133 -20.12 15.35 7.63
C THR A 133 -21.52 15.94 7.40
N SER A 134 -21.66 17.26 7.48
CA SER A 134 -22.93 17.97 7.37
C SER A 134 -22.72 19.40 6.87
N ASP A 135 -23.78 19.99 6.31
CA ASP A 135 -23.78 21.41 5.94
C ASP A 135 -23.64 22.28 7.19
N MET A 136 -22.66 23.18 7.21
CA MET A 136 -22.43 24.06 8.36
C MET A 136 -21.76 25.39 8.00
N THR A 137 -21.97 26.39 8.86
CA THR A 137 -21.15 27.61 8.88
C THR A 137 -20.09 27.46 9.96
N LEU A 138 -18.82 27.49 9.57
CA LEU A 138 -17.67 27.34 10.46
C LEU A 138 -17.45 28.60 11.30
N PRO A 139 -16.65 28.53 12.39
CA PRO A 139 -16.25 29.72 13.16
C PRO A 139 -15.61 30.83 12.31
N SER A 140 -14.92 30.47 11.23
CA SER A 140 -14.35 31.37 10.23
C SER A 140 -15.38 32.10 9.35
N LYS A 141 -16.68 31.80 9.54
CA LYS A 141 -17.83 32.25 8.73
C LYS A 141 -17.89 31.67 7.31
N LYS A 142 -16.98 30.75 6.96
CA LYS A 142 -17.05 29.97 5.73
C LYS A 142 -18.17 28.94 5.84
N THR A 143 -18.85 28.67 4.73
CA THR A 143 -19.88 27.63 4.64
C THR A 143 -19.30 26.40 3.95
N VAL A 144 -19.55 25.23 4.52
CA VAL A 144 -19.14 23.93 3.98
C VAL A 144 -20.34 23.03 3.79
N ARG A 145 -20.19 22.06 2.88
CA ARG A 145 -21.23 21.09 2.51
C ARG A 145 -20.95 19.72 3.13
N ALA A 146 -21.98 18.91 3.28
CA ALA A 146 -21.83 17.51 3.64
C ALA A 146 -20.92 16.77 2.64
N GLY A 147 -19.97 16.00 3.16
CA GLY A 147 -18.94 15.27 2.43
C GLY A 147 -17.76 16.14 1.94
N GLN A 148 -17.78 17.46 2.14
CA GLN A 148 -16.75 18.34 1.62
C GLN A 148 -15.39 18.05 2.25
N GLU A 149 -14.37 17.93 1.39
CA GLU A 149 -12.96 17.84 1.75
C GLU A 149 -12.29 19.21 1.50
N SER A 150 -11.57 19.72 2.50
CA SER A 150 -10.89 21.03 2.43
C SER A 150 -9.58 21.00 3.19
N GLN A 151 -8.64 21.90 2.87
CA GLN A 151 -7.32 21.88 3.52
C GLN A 151 -7.28 22.87 4.69
N SER A 152 -7.03 22.35 5.88
CA SER A 152 -7.00 23.07 7.16
C SER A 152 -5.63 22.97 7.81
N ILE A 153 -5.36 23.83 8.79
CA ILE A 153 -4.15 23.77 9.59
C ILE A 153 -4.42 23.80 11.09
N ALA A 154 -3.54 23.18 11.85
CA ALA A 154 -3.43 23.34 13.30
C ALA A 154 -1.99 23.62 13.67
N PHE A 155 -1.76 24.25 14.82
CA PHE A 155 -0.41 24.56 15.29
C PHE A 155 -0.18 24.09 16.72
N SER A 156 1.07 23.77 17.01
CA SER A 156 1.54 23.32 18.32
C SER A 156 2.72 24.15 18.78
N THR A 157 2.67 24.61 20.03
CA THR A 157 3.77 25.37 20.68
C THR A 157 4.45 24.58 21.81
N ASP A 158 4.07 23.31 21.98
CA ASP A 158 4.58 22.40 23.01
C ASP A 158 5.31 21.18 22.42
N ASN A 159 5.85 21.34 21.20
CA ASN A 159 6.58 20.33 20.43
C ASN A 159 5.68 19.19 19.92
N GLY A 160 4.44 19.50 19.53
CA GLY A 160 3.54 18.55 18.88
C GLY A 160 2.78 17.65 19.86
N LEU A 161 2.71 18.00 21.15
CA LEU A 161 1.98 17.23 22.15
C LEU A 161 0.50 17.61 22.21
N SER A 162 0.20 18.88 21.96
CA SER A 162 -1.17 19.37 21.78
C SER A 162 -1.26 20.32 20.59
N TRP A 163 -2.46 20.40 20.01
CA TRP A 163 -2.73 21.16 18.79
C TRP A 163 -3.88 22.14 19.01
N THR A 164 -3.73 23.33 18.44
CA THR A 164 -4.78 24.35 18.36
C THR A 164 -5.13 24.57 16.90
N GLU A 165 -6.40 24.44 16.55
CA GLU A 165 -6.86 24.72 15.20
C GLU A 165 -6.73 26.20 14.84
N TYR A 166 -6.46 26.46 13.57
CA TYR A 166 -6.39 27.82 13.07
C TYR A 166 -7.80 28.44 12.92
N PRO A 167 -8.08 29.61 13.53
CA PRO A 167 -9.45 30.16 13.57
C PRO A 167 -10.10 30.41 12.21
N ASP A 168 -9.31 30.69 11.17
CA ASP A 168 -9.82 30.97 9.82
C ASP A 168 -9.85 29.74 8.91
N ASN A 169 -9.74 28.52 9.48
CA ASN A 169 -9.87 27.27 8.72
C ASN A 169 -11.19 27.17 7.94
N PRO A 170 -11.21 26.45 6.80
CA PRO A 170 -10.04 25.86 6.11
C PRO A 170 -9.20 26.91 5.38
N VAL A 171 -7.89 26.72 5.29
CA VAL A 171 -6.97 27.64 4.56
C VAL A 171 -7.12 27.51 3.03
N ILE A 172 -7.59 26.36 2.54
CA ILE A 172 -8.05 26.16 1.16
C ILE A 172 -9.45 25.51 1.23
N LEU A 173 -10.49 26.30 0.94
CA LEU A 173 -11.89 25.89 1.09
C LEU A 173 -12.40 25.00 -0.04
N GLU A 174 -12.00 25.28 -1.26
CA GLU A 174 -12.44 24.56 -2.45
C GLU A 174 -11.22 24.26 -3.34
N PRO A 175 -11.27 23.20 -4.15
CA PRO A 175 -10.32 23.07 -5.26
C PRO A 175 -10.41 24.27 -6.23
N PRO A 176 -9.43 24.45 -7.14
CA PRO A 176 -9.49 25.49 -8.17
C PRO A 176 -10.81 25.45 -8.94
N SER A 177 -11.31 26.60 -9.39
CA SER A 177 -12.68 26.74 -9.91
C SER A 177 -13.02 25.79 -11.06
N GLN A 178 -12.04 25.39 -11.87
CA GLN A 178 -12.22 24.41 -12.95
C GLN A 178 -12.47 22.97 -12.47
N TYR A 179 -12.26 22.71 -11.17
CA TYR A 179 -12.48 21.42 -10.50
C TYR A 179 -13.44 21.57 -9.31
N ALA A 180 -14.31 22.58 -9.31
CA ALA A 180 -15.22 22.86 -8.19
C ALA A 180 -16.18 21.68 -7.86
N ASP A 181 -16.43 20.82 -8.85
CA ASP A 181 -17.20 19.58 -8.70
C ASP A 181 -16.46 18.48 -7.92
N GLN A 182 -15.14 18.61 -7.76
CA GLN A 182 -14.28 17.67 -7.03
C GLN A 182 -14.20 17.96 -5.52
N TYR A 183 -15.09 18.79 -4.96
CA TYR A 183 -15.07 19.16 -3.54
C TYR A 183 -15.24 17.99 -2.56
N LEU A 184 -15.72 16.83 -3.03
CA LEU A 184 -15.83 15.58 -2.26
C LEU A 184 -14.55 14.73 -2.31
N ASN A 185 -13.61 15.08 -3.19
CA ASN A 185 -12.40 14.33 -3.47
C ASN A 185 -11.25 15.33 -3.70
N PHE A 186 -10.78 15.91 -2.60
CA PHE A 186 -9.72 16.92 -2.58
C PHE A 186 -8.97 16.83 -1.24
N ARG A 187 -7.87 16.06 -1.21
CA ARG A 187 -7.30 15.63 0.08
C ARG A 187 -5.80 15.34 0.08
N ASP A 188 -5.31 15.03 1.27
CA ASP A 188 -3.98 14.53 1.62
C ASP A 188 -2.83 15.53 1.37
N PRO A 189 -2.85 16.70 2.04
CA PRO A 189 -1.84 17.73 1.85
C PRO A 189 -0.48 17.32 2.41
N PHE A 190 0.53 17.27 1.54
CA PHE A 190 1.93 17.14 1.93
C PHE A 190 2.68 18.46 1.76
N VAL A 191 3.20 18.99 2.88
CA VAL A 191 3.82 20.31 2.97
C VAL A 191 5.30 20.18 3.31
N PHE A 192 6.13 20.99 2.63
CA PHE A 192 7.55 21.12 2.95
C PHE A 192 8.08 22.52 2.62
N TRP A 193 9.25 22.86 3.16
CA TRP A 193 9.94 24.10 2.86
C TRP A 193 10.83 23.95 1.61
N TYR A 194 10.61 24.77 0.60
CA TYR A 194 11.49 24.85 -0.58
C TYR A 194 12.57 25.92 -0.38
N GLY A 195 13.75 25.47 0.07
CA GLY A 195 14.89 26.32 0.38
C GLY A 195 15.35 27.28 -0.73
N PRO A 196 15.51 26.84 -2.01
CA PRO A 196 16.08 27.69 -3.06
C PRO A 196 15.31 28.99 -3.29
N SER A 197 13.97 28.94 -3.28
CA SER A 197 13.09 30.09 -3.53
C SER A 197 12.32 30.55 -2.27
N LYS A 198 12.71 30.04 -1.09
CA LYS A 198 12.22 30.43 0.24
C LYS A 198 10.69 30.56 0.33
N HIS A 199 9.99 29.46 0.12
CA HIS A 199 8.55 29.38 0.31
C HIS A 199 8.14 27.95 0.71
N TRP A 200 6.95 27.83 1.28
CA TRP A 200 6.30 26.55 1.52
C TRP A 200 5.67 26.04 0.24
N VAL A 201 5.75 24.73 0.04
CA VAL A 201 5.10 24.01 -1.06
C VAL A 201 4.14 23.00 -0.46
N MET A 202 2.94 22.88 -1.04
CA MET A 202 1.96 21.85 -0.71
C MET A 202 1.58 21.08 -1.96
N THR A 203 1.58 19.75 -1.89
CA THR A 203 0.92 18.88 -2.87
C THR A 203 -0.39 18.37 -2.29
N VAL A 204 -1.48 18.44 -3.05
CA VAL A 204 -2.82 17.94 -2.66
C VAL A 204 -3.38 17.10 -3.79
N SER A 205 -4.03 15.99 -3.49
CA SER A 205 -4.64 15.14 -4.52
C SER A 205 -6.03 15.63 -4.93
N LEU A 206 -6.34 15.50 -6.22
CA LEU A 206 -7.67 15.35 -6.78
C LEU A 206 -7.83 13.87 -7.14
N PRO A 207 -8.29 13.02 -6.20
CA PRO A 207 -8.16 11.57 -6.29
C PRO A 207 -8.86 10.97 -7.51
N GLN A 208 -10.09 11.41 -7.80
CA GLN A 208 -10.89 10.92 -8.95
C GLN A 208 -10.30 11.30 -10.30
N LEU A 209 -9.52 12.39 -10.36
CA LEU A 209 -8.91 12.88 -11.60
C LEU A 209 -7.46 12.38 -11.77
N HIS A 210 -6.96 11.59 -10.82
CA HIS A 210 -5.59 11.09 -10.82
C HIS A 210 -4.58 12.22 -11.04
N LYS A 211 -4.77 13.32 -10.29
CA LYS A 211 -4.02 14.57 -10.46
C LYS A 211 -3.61 15.13 -9.12
N LEU A 212 -2.40 15.67 -9.06
CA LEU A 212 -1.91 16.42 -7.91
C LEU A 212 -1.90 17.91 -8.23
N LEU A 213 -2.43 18.71 -7.32
CA LEU A 213 -2.35 20.16 -7.32
C LEU A 213 -1.15 20.60 -6.48
N ILE A 214 -0.38 21.56 -6.98
CA ILE A 214 0.76 22.15 -6.28
C ILE A 214 0.42 23.59 -5.91
N TYR A 215 0.58 23.90 -4.63
CA TYR A 215 0.40 25.24 -4.08
C TYR A 215 1.68 25.76 -3.45
N THR A 216 1.83 27.09 -3.41
CA THR A 216 2.90 27.75 -2.65
C THR A 216 2.37 28.73 -1.62
N SER A 217 3.14 28.96 -0.56
CA SER A 217 2.81 29.93 0.48
C SER A 217 4.05 30.58 1.07
N LYS A 218 3.92 31.83 1.50
CA LYS A 218 4.94 32.51 2.31
C LYS A 218 4.73 32.35 3.81
N ASN A 219 3.55 31.91 4.26
CA ASN A 219 3.13 31.97 5.65
C ASN A 219 2.25 30.79 6.13
N LEU A 220 2.10 29.73 5.33
CA LEU A 220 1.25 28.55 5.62
C LEU A 220 -0.26 28.83 5.75
N THR A 221 -0.70 30.08 5.83
CA THR A 221 -2.12 30.47 6.01
C THR A 221 -2.77 30.97 4.73
N ALA A 222 -1.99 31.45 3.77
CA ALA A 222 -2.46 31.86 2.45
C ALA A 222 -1.71 31.08 1.36
N TRP A 223 -2.46 30.40 0.49
CA TRP A 223 -1.93 29.49 -0.53
C TRP A 223 -2.32 29.94 -1.94
N GLU A 224 -1.37 29.84 -2.87
CA GLU A 224 -1.57 30.10 -4.29
C GLU A 224 -1.38 28.80 -5.06
N HIS A 225 -2.36 28.42 -5.89
CA HIS A 225 -2.23 27.29 -6.82
C HIS A 225 -1.28 27.67 -7.95
N VAL A 226 -0.20 26.90 -8.15
CA VAL A 226 0.86 27.24 -9.11
C VAL A 226 1.00 26.25 -10.25
N SER A 227 0.68 24.97 -10.05
CA SER A 227 0.75 23.96 -11.12
C SER A 227 0.03 22.67 -10.76
N GLU A 228 -0.03 21.75 -11.74
CA GLU A 228 -0.68 20.46 -11.64
C GLU A 228 0.28 19.36 -12.14
N PHE A 229 0.13 18.13 -11.65
CA PHE A 229 0.87 16.96 -12.11
C PHE A 229 -0.05 15.75 -12.29
N GLY A 230 0.13 15.00 -13.37
CA GLY A 230 -0.68 13.82 -13.71
C GLY A 230 -1.89 14.10 -14.63
N PRO A 231 -2.60 13.06 -15.08
CA PRO A 231 -2.36 11.64 -14.77
C PRO A 231 -1.15 11.05 -15.49
N VAL A 232 -0.47 10.09 -14.85
CA VAL A 232 0.62 9.28 -15.44
C VAL A 232 0.66 7.89 -14.79
N ASN A 233 1.24 6.89 -15.46
CA ASN A 233 1.47 5.56 -14.85
C ASN A 233 0.17 4.91 -14.33
N ALA A 234 0.13 4.40 -13.09
CA ALA A 234 -1.03 3.70 -12.55
C ALA A 234 -2.15 4.67 -12.18
N VAL A 235 -3.35 4.41 -12.72
CA VAL A 235 -4.56 5.22 -12.54
C VAL A 235 -5.80 4.33 -12.32
N GLY A 236 -5.60 3.10 -11.82
CA GLY A 236 -6.67 2.14 -11.59
C GLY A 236 -7.54 2.42 -10.36
N GLY A 237 -7.32 3.55 -9.71
CA GLY A 237 -8.07 3.99 -8.55
C GLY A 237 -7.58 5.33 -8.05
N GLN A 238 -8.29 5.84 -7.05
CA GLN A 238 -8.15 7.19 -6.53
C GLN A 238 -6.72 7.46 -6.09
N TRP A 239 -6.10 8.52 -6.60
CA TRP A 239 -4.77 8.94 -6.14
C TRP A 239 -4.85 9.57 -4.76
N GLU A 240 -4.01 9.12 -3.83
CA GLU A 240 -4.01 9.54 -2.43
C GLU A 240 -2.58 9.73 -1.93
N CYS A 241 -2.43 10.35 -0.76
CA CYS A 241 -1.18 10.43 0.00
C CYS A 241 0.07 10.83 -0.80
N PRO A 242 0.06 11.98 -1.53
CA PRO A 242 1.24 12.43 -2.25
C PRO A 242 2.39 12.78 -1.29
N SER A 243 3.64 12.59 -1.71
CA SER A 243 4.83 13.12 -1.03
C SER A 243 5.89 13.53 -2.06
N LEU A 244 6.46 14.73 -1.90
CA LEU A 244 7.45 15.28 -2.82
C LEU A 244 8.76 15.64 -2.09
N PHE A 245 9.88 15.05 -2.49
CA PHE A 245 11.17 15.27 -1.83
C PHE A 245 12.35 15.10 -2.80
N GLN A 246 13.51 15.64 -2.40
CA GLN A 246 14.74 15.60 -3.19
C GLN A 246 15.72 14.54 -2.66
N LEU A 247 16.34 13.77 -3.57
CA LEU A 247 17.37 12.78 -3.25
C LEU A 247 18.60 12.91 -4.17
N PRO A 248 19.82 12.66 -3.65
CA PRO A 248 21.03 12.56 -4.45
C PRO A 248 21.06 11.21 -5.16
N VAL A 249 21.49 11.22 -6.42
CA VAL A 249 21.64 10.00 -7.23
C VAL A 249 23.05 9.44 -7.04
N ASP A 250 23.15 8.17 -6.65
CA ASP A 250 24.40 7.48 -6.27
C ASP A 250 25.15 8.18 -5.13
N GLY A 251 24.42 8.81 -4.20
CA GLY A 251 25.00 9.56 -3.08
C GLY A 251 25.73 10.84 -3.47
N LYS A 252 25.69 11.26 -4.74
CA LYS A 252 26.37 12.48 -5.23
C LYS A 252 25.46 13.70 -5.05
N LYS A 253 25.71 14.52 -4.02
CA LYS A 253 24.94 15.75 -3.74
C LYS A 253 24.92 16.78 -4.87
N SER A 254 25.89 16.74 -5.79
CA SER A 254 25.91 17.58 -6.99
C SER A 254 24.95 17.11 -8.09
N ARG A 255 24.33 15.94 -7.94
CA ARG A 255 23.39 15.34 -8.90
C ARG A 255 22.19 14.81 -8.14
N THR A 256 21.17 15.66 -8.06
CA THR A 256 19.92 15.37 -7.35
C THR A 256 18.77 15.19 -8.31
N LYS A 257 17.77 14.40 -7.90
CA LYS A 257 16.46 14.32 -8.53
C LYS A 257 15.37 14.51 -7.48
N TRP A 258 14.19 14.90 -7.93
CA TRP A 258 12.99 14.94 -7.11
C TRP A 258 12.19 13.65 -7.32
N VAL A 259 11.53 13.19 -6.27
CA VAL A 259 10.70 12.00 -6.27
C VAL A 259 9.31 12.39 -5.78
N MET A 260 8.29 12.08 -6.58
CA MET A 260 6.89 12.15 -6.22
C MET A 260 6.41 10.74 -5.87
N VAL A 261 6.01 10.49 -4.63
CA VAL A 261 5.34 9.27 -4.19
C VAL A 261 3.84 9.51 -4.22
N ILE A 262 3.06 8.53 -4.68
CA ILE A 262 1.61 8.61 -4.85
C ILE A 262 1.00 7.26 -4.47
N GLY A 263 0.09 7.24 -3.51
CA GLY A 263 -0.78 6.09 -3.26
C GLY A 263 -1.91 6.04 -4.30
N LEU A 264 -2.39 4.85 -4.64
CA LEU A 264 -3.71 4.71 -5.25
C LEU A 264 -4.54 3.58 -4.63
N ASN A 265 -5.85 3.79 -4.57
CA ASN A 265 -6.81 2.79 -4.15
C ASN A 265 -8.11 2.83 -4.98
N PRO A 266 -8.53 1.71 -5.56
CA PRO A 266 -7.77 0.46 -5.76
C PRO A 266 -6.73 0.61 -6.91
N GLY A 267 -6.30 -0.47 -7.55
CA GLY A 267 -5.33 -0.45 -8.65
C GLY A 267 -3.86 -0.65 -8.23
N GLY A 268 -3.61 -1.18 -7.04
CA GLY A 268 -2.28 -1.57 -6.57
C GLY A 268 -1.63 -2.71 -7.37
N PRO A 269 -0.34 -3.01 -7.14
CA PRO A 269 0.41 -3.98 -7.93
C PRO A 269 0.05 -5.44 -7.64
N ALA A 270 -0.50 -5.73 -6.46
CA ALA A 270 -0.74 -7.08 -5.98
C ALA A 270 -2.02 -7.71 -6.55
N HIS A 271 -3.10 -6.94 -6.63
CA HIS A 271 -4.34 -7.31 -7.29
C HIS A 271 -5.16 -6.05 -7.62
N ALA A 272 -5.99 -6.13 -8.66
CA ALA A 272 -6.75 -4.99 -9.16
C ALA A 272 -7.58 -4.31 -8.06
N GLY A 273 -8.28 -5.07 -7.22
CA GLY A 273 -9.11 -4.57 -6.12
C GLY A 273 -8.36 -4.00 -4.90
N GLY A 274 -7.03 -3.98 -4.92
CA GLY A 274 -6.19 -3.60 -3.79
C GLY A 274 -5.58 -2.22 -3.91
N SER A 275 -5.06 -1.73 -2.81
CA SER A 275 -4.34 -0.47 -2.70
C SER A 275 -2.84 -0.64 -2.95
N GLY A 276 -2.13 0.42 -3.30
CA GLY A 276 -0.69 0.36 -3.54
C GLY A 276 -0.02 1.72 -3.65
N THR A 277 1.31 1.74 -3.68
CA THR A 277 2.10 2.98 -3.72
C THR A 277 3.04 3.00 -4.92
N GLN A 278 2.90 4.00 -5.79
CA GLN A 278 3.80 4.25 -6.91
C GLN A 278 4.71 5.47 -6.67
N TYR A 279 5.72 5.65 -7.53
CA TYR A 279 6.55 6.84 -7.55
C TYR A 279 6.92 7.29 -8.97
N VAL A 280 7.29 8.56 -9.07
CA VAL A 280 7.82 9.21 -10.28
C VAL A 280 9.08 9.99 -9.93
N VAL A 281 10.15 9.81 -10.72
CA VAL A 281 11.39 10.56 -10.63
C VAL A 281 11.37 11.71 -11.64
N GLY A 282 11.87 12.88 -11.23
CA GLY A 282 11.86 14.07 -12.07
C GLY A 282 12.66 15.23 -11.51
N THR A 283 12.26 16.43 -11.89
CA THR A 283 12.81 17.71 -11.41
C THR A 283 11.70 18.59 -10.84
N PHE A 284 12.04 19.47 -9.89
CA PHE A 284 11.11 20.43 -9.31
C PHE A 284 11.81 21.79 -9.16
N ASP A 285 11.19 22.84 -9.70
CA ASP A 285 11.73 24.20 -9.73
C ASP A 285 11.20 25.11 -8.60
N GLY A 286 10.41 24.55 -7.70
CA GLY A 286 9.70 25.28 -6.64
C GLY A 286 8.21 25.45 -6.94
N THR A 287 7.81 25.30 -8.20
CA THR A 287 6.41 25.48 -8.62
C THR A 287 5.87 24.30 -9.42
N THR A 288 6.67 23.69 -10.28
CA THR A 288 6.26 22.62 -11.20
C THR A 288 7.15 21.40 -11.06
N PHE A 289 6.53 20.24 -10.91
CA PHE A 289 7.22 18.95 -10.99
C PHE A 289 7.17 18.43 -12.44
N THR A 290 8.33 18.15 -13.01
CA THR A 290 8.46 17.59 -14.36
C THR A 290 9.04 16.19 -14.28
N ALA A 291 8.25 15.19 -14.68
CA ALA A 291 8.70 13.80 -14.70
C ALA A 291 9.82 13.59 -15.72
N ASP A 292 10.80 12.76 -15.36
CA ASP A 292 11.77 12.25 -16.32
C ASP A 292 11.05 11.27 -17.28
N ALA A 293 11.37 11.34 -18.57
CA ALA A 293 10.72 10.50 -19.59
C ALA A 293 10.84 8.99 -19.30
N ASN A 294 11.95 8.55 -18.69
CA ASN A 294 12.18 7.15 -18.32
C ASN A 294 11.55 6.74 -16.98
N SER A 295 10.83 7.65 -16.33
CA SER A 295 10.00 7.39 -15.15
C SER A 295 8.51 7.31 -15.50
N LEU A 296 8.15 7.54 -16.77
CA LEU A 296 6.82 7.40 -17.30
C LEU A 296 6.71 6.08 -18.07
N HIS A 297 5.57 5.43 -17.96
CA HIS A 297 5.27 4.18 -18.66
C HIS A 297 4.16 4.36 -19.69
N ASP A 298 4.20 3.57 -20.76
CA ASP A 298 3.23 3.63 -21.85
C ASP A 298 2.00 2.79 -21.51
N ALA A 299 0.79 3.31 -21.74
CA ALA A 299 -0.44 2.56 -21.57
C ALA A 299 -0.69 1.52 -22.70
N SER A 300 0.21 1.41 -23.69
CA SER A 300 0.12 0.41 -24.77
C SER A 300 0.54 -0.99 -24.33
N ALA A 301 0.01 -2.02 -25.01
CA ALA A 301 0.53 -3.38 -24.91
C ALA A 301 2.03 -3.45 -25.28
N PRO A 302 2.81 -4.44 -24.79
CA PRO A 302 4.18 -4.66 -25.22
C PRO A 302 4.24 -4.85 -26.73
N ILE A 303 5.24 -4.24 -27.39
CA ILE A 303 5.42 -4.32 -28.84
C ILE A 303 5.62 -5.75 -29.37
N ASP A 304 6.00 -6.68 -28.50
CA ASP A 304 6.23 -8.11 -28.76
C ASP A 304 5.10 -9.02 -28.29
N SER A 305 3.96 -8.44 -27.90
CA SER A 305 2.78 -9.19 -27.50
C SER A 305 2.03 -9.76 -28.73
N VAL A 306 1.33 -10.87 -28.52
CA VAL A 306 0.44 -11.48 -29.51
C VAL A 306 -0.99 -11.19 -29.08
N VAL A 307 -1.71 -10.43 -29.89
CA VAL A 307 -3.13 -10.15 -29.65
C VAL A 307 -3.93 -11.46 -29.69
N PHE A 308 -4.58 -11.76 -28.58
CA PHE A 308 -5.54 -12.87 -28.47
C PHE A 308 -6.95 -12.39 -28.80
N GLU A 309 -7.31 -11.20 -28.32
CA GLU A 309 -8.60 -10.56 -28.54
C GLU A 309 -8.46 -9.02 -28.50
N ASP A 310 -9.11 -8.32 -29.41
CA ASP A 310 -9.14 -6.85 -29.50
C ASP A 310 -10.53 -6.27 -29.80
N TRP A 311 -11.55 -7.12 -29.92
CA TRP A 311 -12.97 -6.78 -30.12
C TRP A 311 -13.27 -6.04 -31.43
N ASN A 312 -12.41 -6.17 -32.44
CA ASN A 312 -12.59 -5.56 -33.76
C ASN A 312 -13.52 -6.37 -34.69
N GLU A 313 -13.98 -7.54 -34.29
CA GLU A 313 -14.91 -8.36 -35.04
C GLU A 313 -16.36 -7.88 -34.92
N THR A 314 -17.19 -8.25 -35.89
CA THR A 314 -18.60 -7.78 -35.94
C THR A 314 -19.58 -8.75 -35.28
N SER A 315 -19.12 -9.95 -34.91
CA SER A 315 -19.88 -10.89 -34.10
C SER A 315 -19.03 -11.92 -33.37
N PHE A 316 -19.51 -12.46 -32.24
CA PHE A 316 -18.82 -13.54 -31.52
C PHE A 316 -18.71 -14.85 -32.32
N ALA A 317 -19.56 -15.04 -33.34
CA ALA A 317 -19.43 -16.15 -34.28
C ALA A 317 -18.13 -16.07 -35.10
N GLU A 318 -17.62 -14.85 -35.34
CA GLU A 318 -16.35 -14.59 -36.04
C GLU A 318 -15.14 -14.79 -35.12
N SER A 319 -15.21 -14.34 -33.86
CA SER A 319 -14.12 -14.49 -32.87
C SER A 319 -14.10 -15.84 -32.14
N SER A 320 -15.02 -16.75 -32.44
CA SER A 320 -15.14 -18.08 -31.80
C SER A 320 -15.41 -18.06 -30.30
N TRP A 321 -15.85 -16.92 -29.75
CA TRP A 321 -16.36 -16.83 -28.39
C TRP A 321 -17.77 -17.43 -28.31
N LYS A 322 -18.04 -18.12 -27.21
CA LYS A 322 -19.30 -18.83 -26.99
C LYS A 322 -20.10 -18.15 -25.88
N PRO A 323 -21.13 -17.36 -26.23
CA PRO A 323 -21.98 -16.72 -25.24
C PRO A 323 -23.00 -17.69 -24.64
N THR A 324 -23.41 -17.42 -23.41
CA THR A 324 -24.52 -18.08 -22.71
C THR A 324 -25.35 -17.04 -21.96
N GLY A 325 -26.61 -17.36 -21.65
CA GLY A 325 -27.48 -16.44 -20.90
C GLY A 325 -27.82 -15.21 -21.73
N ASP A 326 -27.75 -14.03 -21.12
CA ASP A 326 -28.12 -12.78 -21.78
C ASP A 326 -27.15 -12.37 -22.89
N PHE A 327 -25.90 -12.84 -22.82
CA PHE A 327 -24.87 -12.51 -23.80
C PHE A 327 -25.05 -13.20 -25.17
N VAL A 328 -26.06 -14.07 -25.34
CA VAL A 328 -26.32 -14.75 -26.61
C VAL A 328 -26.72 -13.76 -27.72
N GLN A 329 -27.34 -12.64 -27.36
CA GLN A 329 -27.73 -11.59 -28.30
C GLN A 329 -26.65 -10.49 -28.44
N GLN A 330 -25.67 -10.50 -27.54
CA GLN A 330 -24.59 -9.52 -27.50
C GLN A 330 -23.67 -9.64 -28.72
N GLN A 331 -23.17 -8.50 -29.16
CA GLN A 331 -22.12 -8.40 -30.16
C GLN A 331 -20.96 -7.55 -29.61
N PRO A 332 -19.73 -7.73 -30.11
CA PRO A 332 -18.64 -6.81 -29.81
C PRO A 332 -18.99 -5.37 -30.21
N SER A 333 -18.52 -4.39 -29.44
CA SER A 333 -18.88 -2.99 -29.58
C SER A 333 -18.21 -2.27 -30.77
N ASN A 334 -17.51 -3.00 -31.65
CA ASN A 334 -16.76 -2.46 -32.79
C ASN A 334 -15.82 -1.31 -32.37
N GLY A 335 -15.31 -1.42 -31.14
CA GLY A 335 -14.51 -0.49 -30.38
C GLY A 335 -13.76 -1.31 -29.33
N GLN A 336 -12.60 -0.81 -28.87
CA GLN A 336 -11.58 -1.56 -28.13
C GLN A 336 -12.02 -2.22 -26.80
N VAL A 337 -13.29 -2.13 -26.40
CA VAL A 337 -13.82 -2.54 -25.10
C VAL A 337 -15.16 -3.25 -25.27
N LEU A 338 -15.22 -4.52 -24.87
CA LEU A 338 -16.45 -5.25 -24.69
C LEU A 338 -17.03 -4.99 -23.29
N THR A 339 -18.24 -4.45 -23.24
CA THR A 339 -18.99 -4.23 -21.98
C THR A 339 -20.10 -5.27 -21.86
N LEU A 340 -20.07 -6.13 -20.85
CA LEU A 340 -21.11 -7.13 -20.58
C LEU A 340 -22.38 -6.51 -19.95
N TRP A 341 -23.11 -5.68 -20.71
CA TRP A 341 -24.23 -4.84 -20.22
C TRP A 341 -25.43 -4.86 -21.18
N GLU A 342 -25.94 -6.03 -21.58
CA GLU A 342 -27.07 -6.09 -22.54
C GLU A 342 -28.39 -5.54 -21.97
N LYS A 343 -28.69 -5.90 -20.72
CA LYS A 343 -29.89 -5.49 -19.97
C LYS A 343 -29.57 -4.51 -18.85
N GLY A 344 -28.38 -3.92 -18.87
CA GLY A 344 -27.83 -3.23 -17.71
C GLY A 344 -27.16 -4.17 -16.72
N ASP A 345 -27.04 -3.69 -15.48
CA ASP A 345 -26.47 -4.43 -14.33
C ASP A 345 -27.20 -5.74 -13.97
N GLU A 346 -28.34 -6.05 -14.62
CA GLU A 346 -29.07 -7.31 -14.45
C GLU A 346 -28.61 -8.41 -15.43
N SER A 347 -27.66 -8.11 -16.31
CA SER A 347 -27.21 -9.04 -17.35
C SER A 347 -26.41 -10.18 -16.74
N VAL A 348 -26.83 -11.43 -16.99
CA VAL A 348 -26.07 -12.59 -16.51
C VAL A 348 -25.73 -13.54 -17.64
N GLY A 349 -24.52 -14.09 -17.60
CA GLY A 349 -24.04 -14.93 -18.67
C GLY A 349 -22.57 -15.29 -18.55
N THR A 350 -22.08 -15.95 -19.60
CA THR A 350 -20.64 -16.17 -19.78
C THR A 350 -20.31 -16.03 -21.24
N LEU A 351 -19.08 -15.62 -21.52
CA LEU A 351 -18.49 -15.63 -22.84
C LEU A 351 -17.19 -16.44 -22.75
N SER A 352 -17.13 -17.60 -23.41
CA SER A 352 -15.96 -18.49 -23.34
C SER A 352 -15.17 -18.49 -24.65
N SER A 353 -13.87 -18.28 -24.57
CA SER A 353 -12.98 -18.26 -25.72
C SER A 353 -12.82 -19.64 -26.36
N LYS A 354 -12.19 -19.69 -27.54
CA LYS A 354 -11.58 -20.93 -28.04
C LYS A 354 -10.50 -21.42 -27.08
N ARG A 355 -10.28 -22.73 -27.07
CA ARG A 355 -9.14 -23.32 -26.35
C ARG A 355 -7.82 -22.95 -27.03
N PHE A 356 -6.79 -22.71 -26.24
CA PHE A 356 -5.43 -22.42 -26.71
C PHE A 356 -4.40 -23.15 -25.87
N THR A 357 -3.20 -23.36 -26.43
CA THR A 357 -2.04 -23.83 -25.67
C THR A 357 -1.30 -22.62 -25.10
N VAL A 358 -1.07 -22.62 -23.79
CA VAL A 358 -0.28 -21.56 -23.14
C VAL A 358 1.15 -21.63 -23.67
N SER A 359 1.59 -20.57 -24.35
CA SER A 359 2.88 -20.52 -25.06
C SER A 359 3.77 -19.35 -24.62
N LYS A 360 3.23 -18.45 -23.80
CA LYS A 360 3.87 -17.24 -23.30
C LYS A 360 3.80 -17.21 -21.79
N LYS A 361 4.73 -16.49 -21.15
CA LYS A 361 4.80 -16.41 -19.68
C LYS A 361 3.64 -15.65 -19.05
N TYR A 362 3.04 -14.71 -19.76
CA TYR A 362 1.96 -13.87 -19.25
C TYR A 362 0.77 -13.81 -20.21
N ILE A 363 -0.41 -13.75 -19.62
CA ILE A 363 -1.65 -13.34 -20.29
C ILE A 363 -2.02 -12.00 -19.69
N ALA A 364 -2.02 -10.95 -20.49
CA ALA A 364 -2.36 -9.60 -20.06
C ALA A 364 -3.64 -9.14 -20.72
N PHE A 365 -4.42 -8.33 -20.03
CA PHE A 365 -5.70 -7.86 -20.52
C PHE A 365 -6.07 -6.53 -19.88
N LYS A 366 -6.85 -5.72 -20.61
CA LYS A 366 -7.52 -4.57 -20.02
C LYS A 366 -8.81 -5.02 -19.37
N ILE A 367 -8.99 -4.68 -18.10
CA ILE A 367 -10.21 -4.96 -17.35
C ILE A 367 -10.62 -3.67 -16.63
N GLY A 368 -11.90 -3.37 -16.69
CA GLY A 368 -12.54 -2.34 -15.89
C GLY A 368 -13.83 -2.89 -15.36
N CYS A 369 -14.40 -2.12 -14.45
CA CYS A 369 -15.71 -2.40 -13.89
C CYS A 369 -15.87 -3.72 -13.08
N CYS A 370 -16.69 -3.57 -12.05
CA CYS A 370 -17.14 -4.50 -11.02
C CYS A 370 -16.05 -5.15 -10.16
N ASN A 371 -16.30 -5.29 -8.86
CA ASN A 371 -15.42 -5.95 -7.91
C ASN A 371 -16.18 -7.09 -7.22
N ASN A 372 -16.65 -8.05 -8.01
CA ASN A 372 -17.24 -9.29 -7.50
C ASN A 372 -16.26 -10.43 -7.84
N PRO A 373 -15.26 -10.68 -6.98
CA PRO A 373 -14.20 -11.64 -7.28
C PRO A 373 -14.71 -13.08 -7.30
N TYR A 374 -13.97 -13.93 -8.00
CA TYR A 374 -14.14 -15.39 -7.95
C TYR A 374 -14.18 -15.91 -6.51
N ASN A 375 -15.20 -16.71 -6.20
CA ASN A 375 -15.27 -17.43 -4.94
C ASN A 375 -15.33 -18.95 -5.21
N PRO A 376 -14.29 -19.72 -4.86
CA PRO A 376 -14.26 -21.16 -5.13
C PRO A 376 -15.36 -21.95 -4.38
N GLU A 377 -15.90 -21.42 -3.27
CA GLU A 377 -16.95 -22.08 -2.51
C GLU A 377 -18.33 -21.96 -3.16
N THR A 378 -18.57 -20.87 -3.91
CA THR A 378 -19.85 -20.61 -4.56
C THR A 378 -19.81 -20.78 -6.08
N TYR A 379 -18.63 -20.92 -6.67
CA TYR A 379 -18.43 -21.02 -8.12
C TYR A 379 -19.31 -22.09 -8.78
N GLY A 380 -20.10 -21.66 -9.77
CA GLY A 380 -21.01 -22.55 -10.52
C GLY A 380 -22.28 -22.95 -9.76
N THR A 381 -22.53 -22.39 -8.58
CA THR A 381 -23.79 -22.53 -7.84
C THR A 381 -24.73 -21.35 -8.10
N THR A 382 -25.96 -21.41 -7.60
CA THR A 382 -26.90 -20.28 -7.65
C THR A 382 -26.51 -19.12 -6.73
N ALA A 383 -25.55 -19.33 -5.82
CA ALA A 383 -25.02 -18.29 -4.93
C ALA A 383 -23.78 -17.59 -5.52
N ASP A 384 -23.35 -17.99 -6.72
CA ASP A 384 -22.27 -17.35 -7.45
C ASP A 384 -22.70 -15.93 -7.85
N GLN A 385 -21.84 -14.95 -7.59
CA GLN A 385 -22.04 -13.54 -7.92
C GLN A 385 -20.83 -12.98 -8.69
N GLU A 386 -19.97 -13.84 -9.22
CA GLU A 386 -18.73 -13.44 -9.88
C GLU A 386 -18.96 -12.54 -11.12
N THR A 387 -18.18 -11.46 -11.21
CA THR A 387 -18.01 -10.63 -12.41
C THR A 387 -16.51 -10.58 -12.75
N ALA A 388 -16.01 -11.52 -13.55
CA ALA A 388 -14.57 -11.70 -13.68
C ALA A 388 -14.13 -12.27 -15.03
N ILE A 389 -12.81 -12.19 -15.26
CA ILE A 389 -12.08 -12.92 -16.29
C ILE A 389 -11.44 -14.12 -15.61
N ASN A 390 -11.74 -15.33 -16.09
CA ASN A 390 -11.23 -16.59 -15.58
C ASN A 390 -10.31 -17.28 -16.60
N LEU A 391 -9.17 -17.79 -16.15
CA LEU A 391 -8.36 -18.75 -16.89
C LEU A 391 -8.71 -20.15 -16.42
N ILE A 392 -9.15 -21.01 -17.34
CA ILE A 392 -9.58 -22.36 -17.02
C ILE A 392 -8.63 -23.39 -17.64
N VAL A 393 -8.09 -24.28 -16.81
CA VAL A 393 -7.25 -25.43 -17.21
C VAL A 393 -7.86 -26.68 -16.58
N ASP A 394 -8.01 -27.75 -17.38
CA ASP A 394 -8.59 -29.02 -16.93
C ASP A 394 -9.95 -28.89 -16.20
N GLY A 395 -10.74 -27.86 -16.57
CA GLY A 395 -12.06 -27.58 -15.99
C GLY A 395 -12.04 -26.80 -14.68
N GLN A 396 -10.87 -26.41 -14.17
CA GLN A 396 -10.72 -25.61 -12.96
C GLN A 396 -10.28 -24.19 -13.29
N VAL A 397 -10.83 -23.22 -12.57
CA VAL A 397 -10.35 -21.83 -12.58
C VAL A 397 -8.97 -21.83 -11.91
N VAL A 398 -7.92 -21.53 -12.68
CA VAL A 398 -6.54 -21.50 -12.20
C VAL A 398 -6.02 -20.08 -12.04
N ARG A 399 -6.68 -19.10 -12.64
CA ARG A 399 -6.50 -17.66 -12.40
C ARG A 399 -7.86 -16.98 -12.54
N SER A 400 -8.11 -15.95 -11.75
CA SER A 400 -9.28 -15.08 -11.89
C SER A 400 -8.88 -13.64 -11.60
N THR A 401 -9.55 -12.69 -12.26
CA THR A 401 -9.41 -11.26 -11.97
C THR A 401 -10.72 -10.55 -12.24
N THR A 402 -11.16 -9.74 -11.28
CA THR A 402 -12.28 -8.80 -11.39
C THR A 402 -11.75 -7.37 -11.49
N GLY A 403 -12.59 -6.43 -11.87
CA GLY A 403 -12.25 -5.01 -11.88
C GLY A 403 -12.37 -4.36 -10.50
N VAL A 404 -12.74 -3.09 -10.48
CA VAL A 404 -12.60 -2.21 -9.30
C VAL A 404 -13.79 -1.31 -8.99
N ASN A 405 -14.98 -1.62 -9.53
CA ASN A 405 -16.17 -0.74 -9.43
C ASN A 405 -15.87 0.69 -9.94
N GLY A 406 -15.33 0.80 -11.16
CA GLY A 406 -14.99 2.09 -11.78
C GLY A 406 -15.10 2.02 -13.31
N GLY A 407 -15.20 3.17 -13.95
CA GLY A 407 -15.33 3.30 -15.41
C GLY A 407 -14.02 3.22 -16.18
N ASP A 408 -12.88 3.23 -15.50
CA ASP A 408 -11.57 3.08 -16.13
C ASP A 408 -11.26 1.60 -16.38
N ILE A 409 -10.72 1.30 -17.57
CA ILE A 409 -10.14 0.00 -17.91
C ILE A 409 -8.63 0.07 -17.75
N VAL A 410 -8.05 -0.88 -17.03
CA VAL A 410 -6.61 -0.91 -16.74
C VAL A 410 -5.99 -2.22 -17.17
N TRP A 411 -4.72 -2.16 -17.60
CA TRP A 411 -3.94 -3.36 -17.83
C TRP A 411 -3.71 -4.11 -16.53
N THR A 412 -3.98 -5.40 -16.57
CA THR A 412 -3.58 -6.39 -15.59
C THR A 412 -2.97 -7.59 -16.31
N SER A 413 -2.30 -8.48 -15.58
CA SER A 413 -1.80 -9.72 -16.17
C SER A 413 -1.69 -10.86 -15.17
N TRP A 414 -1.78 -12.08 -15.70
CA TRP A 414 -1.45 -13.30 -14.97
C TRP A 414 -0.07 -13.80 -15.37
N ASN A 415 0.76 -14.11 -14.38
CA ASN A 415 1.88 -15.02 -14.60
C ASN A 415 1.34 -16.46 -14.75
N VAL A 416 1.52 -17.00 -15.94
CA VAL A 416 1.10 -18.34 -16.36
C VAL A 416 2.28 -19.18 -16.83
N ALA A 417 3.52 -18.81 -16.47
CA ALA A 417 4.73 -19.54 -16.86
C ALA A 417 4.67 -21.01 -16.41
N ASN A 418 4.09 -21.28 -15.24
CA ASN A 418 3.86 -22.62 -14.71
C ASN A 418 2.81 -23.44 -15.51
N LEU A 419 2.03 -22.79 -16.38
CA LEU A 419 1.02 -23.42 -17.22
C LEU A 419 1.48 -23.60 -18.68
N ILE A 420 2.72 -23.22 -19.03
CA ILE A 420 3.24 -23.37 -20.40
C ILE A 420 3.10 -24.83 -20.87
N GLY A 421 2.52 -25.00 -22.07
CA GLY A 421 2.22 -26.30 -22.68
C GLY A 421 0.88 -26.91 -22.27
N LYS A 422 0.18 -26.35 -21.26
CA LYS A 422 -1.18 -26.75 -20.91
C LYS A 422 -2.19 -26.16 -21.89
N THR A 423 -3.32 -26.85 -22.04
CA THR A 423 -4.47 -26.33 -22.80
C THR A 423 -5.38 -25.56 -21.86
N ALA A 424 -5.69 -24.31 -22.19
CA ALA A 424 -6.52 -23.41 -21.41
C ALA A 424 -7.62 -22.78 -22.27
N TYR A 425 -8.59 -22.12 -21.64
CA TYR A 425 -9.46 -21.14 -22.27
C TYR A 425 -9.77 -20.01 -21.29
N ILE A 426 -10.12 -18.83 -21.83
CA ILE A 426 -10.55 -17.68 -21.04
C ILE A 426 -12.08 -17.67 -21.00
N GLN A 427 -12.64 -17.39 -19.84
CA GLN A 427 -14.07 -17.19 -19.64
C GLN A 427 -14.30 -15.81 -19.03
N LEU A 428 -15.08 -14.98 -19.72
CA LEU A 428 -15.67 -13.79 -19.11
C LEU A 428 -16.99 -14.24 -18.47
N VAL A 429 -17.23 -13.88 -17.22
CA VAL A 429 -18.41 -14.30 -16.47
C VAL A 429 -19.03 -13.12 -15.78
N ASP A 430 -20.37 -13.09 -15.84
CA ASP A 430 -21.19 -12.24 -15.00
C ASP A 430 -22.34 -13.05 -14.39
N ARG A 431 -22.39 -13.06 -13.06
CA ARG A 431 -23.45 -13.66 -12.25
C ARG A 431 -24.07 -12.65 -11.29
N ALA A 432 -23.59 -11.41 -11.25
CA ALA A 432 -24.10 -10.39 -10.36
C ALA A 432 -25.35 -9.74 -10.97
N THR A 433 -26.29 -9.34 -10.12
CA THR A 433 -27.47 -8.56 -10.54
C THR A 433 -27.65 -7.30 -9.69
N GLY A 434 -26.62 -6.89 -8.96
CA GLY A 434 -26.59 -5.68 -8.13
C GLY A 434 -26.03 -4.49 -8.89
N GLY A 435 -26.01 -3.30 -8.29
CA GLY A 435 -25.30 -2.16 -8.90
C GLY A 435 -23.82 -2.52 -9.06
N TRP A 436 -23.29 -2.36 -10.27
CA TRP A 436 -22.02 -2.96 -10.72
C TRP A 436 -22.14 -4.50 -10.94
N GLY A 437 -23.08 -4.90 -11.79
CA GLY A 437 -23.21 -6.23 -12.39
C GLY A 437 -22.90 -6.19 -13.89
N HIS A 438 -21.63 -5.91 -14.23
CA HIS A 438 -21.09 -5.98 -15.59
C HIS A 438 -19.58 -6.19 -15.59
N LEU A 439 -19.00 -6.39 -16.77
CA LEU A 439 -17.55 -6.44 -16.92
C LEU A 439 -17.15 -5.68 -18.17
N ASP A 440 -16.18 -4.78 -18.03
CA ASP A 440 -15.54 -4.12 -19.16
C ASP A 440 -14.22 -4.82 -19.46
N VAL A 441 -14.11 -5.37 -20.67
CA VAL A 441 -12.91 -6.10 -21.09
C VAL A 441 -12.40 -5.45 -22.35
N GLY A 442 -11.18 -4.92 -22.30
CA GLY A 442 -10.49 -4.44 -23.49
C GLY A 442 -9.61 -5.53 -24.11
N GLU A 443 -8.56 -5.10 -24.80
CA GLU A 443 -7.59 -5.99 -25.46
C GLU A 443 -7.03 -7.06 -24.51
N ILE A 444 -6.91 -8.29 -24.99
CA ILE A 444 -6.25 -9.43 -24.35
C ILE A 444 -5.05 -9.83 -25.20
N VAL A 445 -3.87 -9.92 -24.59
CA VAL A 445 -2.62 -10.25 -25.27
C VAL A 445 -1.82 -11.32 -24.52
N PHE A 446 -1.03 -12.10 -25.26
CA PHE A 446 -0.06 -13.04 -24.72
C PHE A 446 1.36 -12.50 -24.89
N THR A 447 2.18 -12.51 -23.84
CA THR A 447 3.51 -11.89 -23.85
C THR A 447 4.49 -12.60 -22.92
N ASP A 448 5.79 -12.51 -23.22
CA ASP A 448 6.86 -13.02 -22.34
C ASP A 448 7.32 -11.99 -21.30
N LYS A 449 6.71 -10.80 -21.31
CA LYS A 449 6.99 -9.71 -20.37
C LYS A 449 5.79 -9.49 -19.46
N SER A 450 6.04 -9.40 -18.15
CA SER A 450 5.01 -9.00 -17.18
C SER A 450 4.45 -7.63 -17.54
N LEU A 451 3.14 -7.48 -17.42
CA LEU A 451 2.46 -6.19 -17.43
C LEU A 451 1.81 -5.99 -16.05
N PRO A 452 2.47 -5.37 -15.06
CA PRO A 452 1.73 -4.75 -13.97
C PRO A 452 0.94 -3.56 -14.53
N PRO A 453 0.06 -2.89 -13.75
CA PRO A 453 -0.23 -1.50 -14.07
C PRO A 453 1.12 -0.79 -14.19
N GLN A 454 1.43 -0.24 -15.36
CA GLN A 454 2.79 0.17 -15.65
C GLN A 454 3.12 1.42 -14.82
N ALA A 455 3.80 1.20 -13.71
CA ALA A 455 4.24 2.24 -12.80
C ALA A 455 5.59 1.85 -12.19
N ASN A 456 6.27 2.83 -11.60
CA ASN A 456 7.37 2.52 -10.71
C ASN A 456 6.74 2.27 -9.33
N TRP A 457 6.65 1.02 -8.94
CA TRP A 457 6.09 0.65 -7.64
C TRP A 457 7.10 0.91 -6.54
N VAL A 458 6.65 1.54 -5.44
CA VAL A 458 7.44 1.62 -4.21
C VAL A 458 7.49 0.25 -3.55
N ASP A 459 6.40 -0.52 -3.62
CA ASP A 459 6.36 -1.90 -3.12
C ASP A 459 5.45 -2.71 -4.03
N TYR A 460 5.79 -3.97 -4.28
CA TYR A 460 5.01 -4.89 -5.13
C TYR A 460 4.05 -5.77 -4.34
N GLY A 461 4.10 -5.74 -3.01
CA GLY A 461 3.18 -6.45 -2.14
C GLY A 461 1.87 -5.69 -1.92
N PRO A 462 0.84 -6.39 -1.40
CA PRO A 462 -0.47 -5.79 -1.14
C PRO A 462 -0.50 -4.83 0.05
N ASP A 463 0.40 -5.01 1.03
CA ASP A 463 0.30 -4.34 2.33
C ASP A 463 1.31 -3.20 2.50
N TYR A 464 1.38 -2.27 1.52
CA TYR A 464 2.22 -1.08 1.60
C TYR A 464 1.52 0.13 0.96
N TYR A 465 0.64 0.77 1.75
CA TYR A 465 -0.20 1.87 1.29
C TYR A 465 -0.02 3.15 2.10
N ALA A 466 -0.50 4.28 1.57
CA ALA A 466 -0.43 5.59 2.21
C ALA A 466 1.00 5.96 2.68
N ALA A 467 2.02 5.61 1.87
CA ALA A 467 3.40 5.83 2.25
C ALA A 467 3.72 7.33 2.38
N ALA A 468 4.06 7.76 3.58
CA ALA A 468 4.43 9.14 3.88
C ALA A 468 5.91 9.23 4.28
N THR A 469 6.52 10.41 4.15
CA THR A 469 7.93 10.63 4.52
C THR A 469 8.12 11.69 5.59
N TYR A 470 9.17 11.52 6.40
CA TYR A 470 9.51 12.42 7.49
C TYR A 470 10.01 13.80 7.02
N ASN A 471 9.35 14.85 7.49
CA ASN A 471 9.92 16.20 7.55
C ASN A 471 10.91 16.35 8.72
N GLY A 472 11.67 17.45 8.73
CA GLY A 472 12.59 17.79 9.83
C GLY A 472 13.89 17.00 9.90
N LEU A 473 14.10 16.05 8.98
CA LEU A 473 15.38 15.38 8.77
C LEU A 473 16.37 16.28 8.03
N SER A 474 17.65 15.91 8.07
CA SER A 474 18.68 16.66 7.34
C SER A 474 18.47 16.59 5.83
N ASP A 475 19.06 17.55 5.11
CA ASP A 475 18.98 17.59 3.65
C ASP A 475 19.39 16.23 3.06
N TYR A 476 18.51 15.68 2.21
CA TYR A 476 18.66 14.38 1.54
C TYR A 476 18.49 13.13 2.40
N GLU A 477 18.33 13.25 3.71
CA GLU A 477 17.80 12.13 4.49
C GLU A 477 16.30 12.00 4.24
N ARG A 478 15.87 10.77 3.98
CA ARG A 478 14.47 10.48 3.76
C ARG A 478 14.12 9.13 4.35
N VAL A 479 13.22 9.17 5.33
CA VAL A 479 12.65 7.99 5.94
C VAL A 479 11.17 7.98 5.61
N ALA A 480 10.67 6.85 5.12
CA ALA A 480 9.28 6.60 4.84
C ALA A 480 8.69 5.56 5.78
N VAL A 481 7.40 5.69 6.06
CA VAL A 481 6.57 4.69 6.75
C VAL A 481 5.28 4.59 5.96
N ALA A 482 4.74 3.38 5.83
CA ALA A 482 3.48 3.13 5.16
C ALA A 482 2.52 2.38 6.08
N TRP A 483 1.22 2.49 5.81
CA TRP A 483 0.22 1.61 6.39
C TRP A 483 0.42 0.20 5.83
N MET A 484 0.64 -0.77 6.72
CA MET A 484 0.87 -2.17 6.37
C MET A 484 -0.45 -2.95 6.45
N ASN A 485 -1.32 -2.66 5.49
CA ASN A 485 -2.61 -3.29 5.26
C ASN A 485 -3.09 -2.92 3.84
N ASP A 486 -4.23 -3.46 3.43
CA ASP A 486 -4.87 -3.17 2.14
C ASP A 486 -6.37 -2.91 2.32
N TRP A 487 -6.88 -1.81 1.75
CA TRP A 487 -8.32 -1.50 1.73
C TRP A 487 -9.22 -2.65 1.25
N ALA A 488 -8.72 -3.57 0.42
CA ALA A 488 -9.47 -4.73 -0.05
C ALA A 488 -9.94 -5.67 1.08
N TYR A 489 -9.26 -5.70 2.23
CA TYR A 489 -9.58 -6.60 3.34
C TYR A 489 -9.29 -5.99 4.73
N ALA A 490 -8.92 -4.71 4.79
CA ALA A 490 -8.38 -4.11 6.00
C ALA A 490 -9.36 -4.16 7.19
N VAL A 491 -10.67 -4.09 6.93
CA VAL A 491 -11.73 -4.14 7.96
C VAL A 491 -11.86 -5.53 8.59
N ASP A 492 -11.51 -6.58 7.84
CA ASP A 492 -11.83 -7.97 8.19
C ASP A 492 -10.66 -8.75 8.78
N ILE A 493 -9.45 -8.14 8.84
CA ILE A 493 -8.29 -8.84 9.39
C ILE A 493 -8.53 -9.31 10.83
N PRO A 494 -8.06 -10.51 11.22
CA PRO A 494 -8.47 -11.19 12.45
C PRO A 494 -7.67 -10.71 13.68
N THR A 495 -7.53 -9.39 13.85
CA THR A 495 -6.80 -8.77 14.96
C THR A 495 -7.75 -8.18 16.01
N SER A 496 -7.34 -8.24 17.28
CA SER A 496 -8.06 -7.64 18.42
C SER A 496 -7.07 -7.41 19.58
N PRO A 497 -7.20 -6.35 20.39
CA PRO A 497 -8.20 -5.28 20.35
C PRO A 497 -7.85 -4.14 19.37
N TRP A 498 -6.93 -4.37 18.44
CA TRP A 498 -6.40 -3.39 17.48
C TRP A 498 -6.64 -3.85 16.05
N ARG A 499 -6.49 -2.94 15.10
CA ARG A 499 -6.48 -3.25 13.67
C ARG A 499 -5.45 -2.38 12.94
N SER A 500 -4.68 -3.01 12.06
CA SER A 500 -3.62 -2.44 11.22
C SER A 500 -2.32 -2.06 11.89
N ALA A 501 -1.20 -2.28 11.19
CA ALA A 501 0.15 -1.87 11.61
C ALA A 501 0.78 -0.87 10.61
N MET A 502 1.90 -0.27 11.02
CA MET A 502 2.81 0.43 10.10
C MET A 502 3.89 -0.51 9.59
N SER A 503 4.39 -0.29 8.38
CA SER A 503 5.57 -0.98 7.82
C SER A 503 6.83 -0.72 8.67
N ILE A 504 7.91 -1.48 8.46
CA ILE A 504 9.22 -1.03 8.95
C ILE A 504 9.53 0.36 8.38
N PRO A 505 10.10 1.29 9.17
CA PRO A 505 10.62 2.54 8.64
C PRO A 505 11.73 2.27 7.61
N ARG A 506 11.59 2.83 6.41
CA ARG A 506 12.50 2.62 5.28
C ARG A 506 13.30 3.87 4.98
N VAL A 507 14.62 3.73 4.86
CA VAL A 507 15.47 4.77 4.29
C VAL A 507 15.34 4.73 2.77
N PHE A 508 14.98 5.87 2.18
CA PHE A 508 14.88 6.07 0.74
C PHE A 508 16.13 6.73 0.20
N THR A 509 16.68 6.17 -0.87
CA THR A 509 17.81 6.71 -1.62
C THR A 509 17.57 6.54 -3.12
N LEU A 510 18.32 7.26 -3.96
CA LEU A 510 18.32 7.03 -5.41
C LEU A 510 19.67 6.47 -5.86
N GLU A 511 19.64 5.34 -6.56
CA GLU A 511 20.82 4.77 -7.23
C GLU A 511 20.53 4.59 -8.72
N THR A 512 21.59 4.67 -9.53
CA THR A 512 21.55 4.32 -10.95
C THR A 512 21.54 2.80 -11.08
N VAL A 513 20.44 2.28 -11.63
CA VAL A 513 20.24 0.86 -11.90
C VAL A 513 19.81 0.73 -13.35
N ASP A 514 20.54 -0.05 -14.14
CA ASP A 514 20.29 -0.25 -15.57
C ASP A 514 20.16 1.08 -16.35
N GLY A 515 21.01 2.05 -16.02
CA GLY A 515 21.08 3.36 -16.66
C GLY A 515 20.01 4.37 -16.23
N ARG A 516 19.09 4.02 -15.32
CA ARG A 516 18.04 4.91 -14.79
C ARG A 516 18.17 5.12 -13.29
N ALA A 517 17.74 6.29 -12.79
CA ALA A 517 17.66 6.53 -11.35
C ALA A 517 16.45 5.76 -10.80
N ARG A 518 16.68 4.89 -9.82
CA ARG A 518 15.63 4.09 -9.16
C ARG A 518 15.64 4.33 -7.66
N LEU A 519 14.46 4.24 -7.06
CA LEU A 519 14.30 4.24 -5.61
C LEU A 519 14.93 2.97 -5.04
N ILE A 520 15.80 3.14 -4.04
CA ILE A 520 16.38 2.07 -3.24
C ILE A 520 15.92 2.24 -1.81
N GLN A 521 15.43 1.15 -1.23
CA GLN A 521 14.84 1.10 0.10
C GLN A 521 15.60 0.16 1.01
N LYS A 522 15.89 0.60 2.24
CA LYS A 522 16.51 -0.26 3.26
C LYS A 522 15.77 -0.08 4.58
N PRO A 523 15.56 -1.15 5.37
CA PRO A 523 15.11 -1.01 6.75
C PRO A 523 16.00 -0.03 7.50
N HIS A 524 15.42 0.83 8.32
CA HIS A 524 16.18 1.81 9.08
C HIS A 524 17.24 1.09 9.94
N PRO A 525 18.51 1.58 9.98
CA PRO A 525 19.60 0.88 10.66
C PRO A 525 19.35 0.57 12.15
N ASN A 526 18.50 1.36 12.81
CA ASN A 526 18.14 1.13 14.21
C ASN A 526 17.40 -0.19 14.47
N LEU A 527 16.90 -0.88 13.44
CA LEU A 527 16.40 -2.26 13.56
C LEU A 527 17.45 -3.18 14.19
N GLN A 528 18.73 -2.97 13.90
CA GLN A 528 19.84 -3.74 14.47
C GLN A 528 19.90 -3.66 16.00
N THR A 529 19.32 -2.62 16.61
CA THR A 529 19.24 -2.49 18.08
C THR A 529 18.26 -3.48 18.72
N LEU A 530 17.41 -4.14 17.92
CA LEU A 530 16.49 -5.19 18.34
C LEU A 530 17.00 -6.59 17.94
N GLU A 531 17.92 -6.67 16.99
CA GLU A 531 18.51 -7.94 16.56
C GLU A 531 19.41 -8.57 17.63
N SER A 532 19.42 -9.90 17.70
CA SER A 532 20.36 -10.62 18.55
C SER A 532 21.81 -10.38 18.11
N ARG A 533 22.70 -10.13 19.09
CA ARG A 533 24.14 -9.96 18.85
C ARG A 533 24.78 -11.15 18.13
N ARG A 534 24.27 -12.36 18.37
CA ARG A 534 24.68 -13.59 17.68
C ARG A 534 23.55 -14.02 16.75
N MET A 535 23.89 -14.48 15.56
CA MET A 535 22.95 -15.15 14.67
C MET A 535 22.39 -16.38 15.39
N LEU A 536 21.07 -16.59 15.29
CA LEU A 536 20.43 -17.83 15.70
C LEU A 536 20.88 -19.00 14.82
N TYR A 537 21.06 -18.72 13.53
CA TYR A 537 21.41 -19.73 12.55
C TYR A 537 22.23 -19.12 11.42
N LYS A 538 23.22 -19.86 10.96
CA LYS A 538 24.01 -19.55 9.76
C LYS A 538 24.43 -20.84 9.09
N ASN A 539 24.29 -20.90 7.77
CA ASN A 539 24.78 -22.04 6.99
C ASN A 539 25.13 -21.64 5.56
N GLU A 540 25.96 -22.46 4.91
CA GLU A 540 26.36 -22.32 3.51
C GLU A 540 26.32 -23.68 2.81
N TRP A 541 25.63 -23.73 1.67
CA TRP A 541 25.58 -24.90 0.80
C TRP A 541 26.21 -24.56 -0.55
N ARG A 542 27.23 -25.31 -0.96
CA ARG A 542 27.80 -25.19 -2.31
C ARG A 542 26.75 -25.45 -3.41
N SER A 543 25.84 -26.39 -3.15
CA SER A 543 24.74 -26.73 -4.03
C SER A 543 23.56 -27.28 -3.24
N THR A 544 22.34 -26.93 -3.62
CA THR A 544 21.12 -27.52 -3.09
C THR A 544 20.80 -28.85 -3.76
N ARG A 545 19.90 -29.62 -3.13
CA ARG A 545 19.16 -30.72 -3.76
C ARG A 545 17.70 -30.28 -3.90
N THR A 546 17.03 -30.71 -4.95
CA THR A 546 15.59 -30.49 -5.11
C THR A 546 14.83 -31.05 -3.90
N GLY A 547 13.88 -30.27 -3.38
CA GLY A 547 13.04 -30.63 -2.25
C GLY A 547 13.11 -29.62 -1.09
N ASN A 548 12.59 -30.03 0.06
CA ASN A 548 12.53 -29.24 1.28
C ASN A 548 13.59 -29.70 2.29
N LEU A 549 14.23 -28.74 2.94
CA LEU A 549 15.17 -28.95 4.05
C LEU A 549 14.69 -28.13 5.25
N THR A 550 14.16 -28.80 6.28
CA THR A 550 13.87 -28.15 7.57
C THR A 550 15.14 -27.61 8.17
N LEU A 551 15.13 -26.33 8.56
CA LEU A 551 16.26 -25.68 9.18
C LEU A 551 16.16 -25.81 10.70
N PRO A 552 17.28 -25.96 11.43
CA PRO A 552 17.29 -26.01 12.90
C PRO A 552 17.16 -24.59 13.49
N VAL A 553 16.15 -23.84 13.03
CA VAL A 553 15.79 -22.50 13.49
C VAL A 553 14.28 -22.35 13.45
N SER A 554 13.74 -21.65 14.45
CA SER A 554 12.33 -21.31 14.55
C SER A 554 12.16 -19.94 15.19
N GLY A 555 11.05 -19.28 14.90
CA GLY A 555 10.71 -17.99 15.47
C GLY A 555 9.54 -17.31 14.75
N LYS A 556 8.94 -16.34 15.44
CA LYS A 556 7.89 -15.46 14.88
C LYS A 556 8.44 -14.09 14.47
N ALA A 557 9.58 -13.69 15.04
CA ALA A 557 10.23 -12.40 14.82
C ALA A 557 11.70 -12.63 14.41
N LEU A 558 12.01 -12.55 13.11
CA LEU A 558 13.31 -12.89 12.54
C LEU A 558 13.75 -11.86 11.49
N ASP A 559 15.06 -11.62 11.40
CA ASP A 559 15.69 -11.00 10.23
C ASP A 559 16.55 -12.07 9.55
N ILE A 560 16.20 -12.38 8.30
CA ILE A 560 16.82 -13.44 7.52
C ILE A 560 17.46 -12.84 6.28
N THR A 561 18.76 -13.05 6.10
CA THR A 561 19.45 -12.78 4.83
C THR A 561 19.68 -14.10 4.09
N LEU A 562 19.18 -14.18 2.86
CA LEU A 562 19.37 -15.31 1.95
C LEU A 562 20.10 -14.83 0.69
N THR A 563 21.23 -15.45 0.35
CA THR A 563 21.96 -15.17 -0.90
C THR A 563 22.28 -16.45 -1.65
N PHE A 564 22.23 -16.41 -2.97
CA PHE A 564 22.43 -17.60 -3.81
C PHE A 564 22.83 -17.22 -5.22
N ALA A 565 23.42 -18.18 -5.94
CA ALA A 565 23.84 -18.03 -7.33
C ALA A 565 23.06 -18.98 -8.25
N ALA A 566 22.66 -18.47 -9.42
CA ALA A 566 21.98 -19.25 -10.43
C ALA A 566 22.90 -20.34 -11.03
N SER A 567 22.31 -21.46 -11.40
CA SER A 567 22.90 -22.50 -12.23
C SER A 567 22.00 -22.79 -13.43
N LYS A 568 22.47 -23.54 -14.43
CA LYS A 568 21.65 -23.93 -15.59
C LYS A 568 20.42 -24.76 -15.23
N GLU A 569 20.43 -25.38 -14.05
CA GLU A 569 19.34 -26.23 -13.56
C GLU A 569 18.45 -25.51 -12.55
N SER A 570 18.75 -24.26 -12.18
CA SER A 570 17.98 -23.51 -11.19
C SER A 570 16.59 -23.17 -11.71
N LYS A 571 15.55 -23.49 -10.92
CA LYS A 571 14.16 -23.13 -11.22
C LYS A 571 13.57 -22.24 -10.14
N MET A 572 13.66 -22.68 -8.89
CA MET A 572 13.22 -21.88 -7.74
C MET A 572 14.10 -22.12 -6.52
N LEU A 573 14.27 -21.10 -5.69
CA LEU A 573 14.84 -21.21 -4.34
C LEU A 573 14.10 -20.28 -3.39
N GLY A 574 13.85 -20.71 -2.16
CA GLY A 574 13.34 -19.82 -1.14
C GLY A 574 13.24 -20.46 0.24
N LEU A 575 12.52 -19.79 1.12
CA LEU A 575 12.20 -20.24 2.46
C LEU A 575 10.69 -20.39 2.61
N ASN A 576 10.24 -21.46 3.27
CA ASN A 576 8.93 -21.46 3.90
C ASN A 576 9.13 -20.99 5.34
N VAL A 577 8.47 -19.89 5.72
CA VAL A 577 8.49 -19.35 7.09
C VAL A 577 7.14 -19.58 7.77
N ARG A 578 7.13 -19.47 9.11
CA ARG A 578 5.93 -19.69 9.94
C ARG A 578 5.25 -21.03 9.62
N THR A 579 6.06 -22.08 9.55
CA THR A 579 5.58 -23.43 9.25
C THR A 579 5.28 -24.26 10.49
N ASN A 580 4.33 -25.19 10.36
CA ASN A 580 4.05 -26.23 11.34
C ASN A 580 4.01 -27.60 10.65
N GLY A 581 5.15 -28.30 10.61
CA GLY A 581 5.25 -29.59 9.93
C GLY A 581 4.92 -29.54 8.43
N GLY A 582 5.06 -28.37 7.78
CA GLY A 582 4.76 -28.16 6.37
C GLY A 582 3.29 -27.91 6.01
N LYS A 583 2.37 -27.81 6.98
CA LYS A 583 0.94 -27.60 6.73
C LYS A 583 0.56 -26.13 6.47
N TYR A 584 1.01 -25.24 7.33
CA TYR A 584 0.91 -23.79 7.17
C TYR A 584 2.27 -23.26 6.79
N GLY A 585 2.34 -22.15 6.06
CA GLY A 585 3.59 -21.51 5.69
C GLY A 585 3.42 -20.40 4.67
N THR A 586 4.37 -19.48 4.69
CA THR A 586 4.53 -18.44 3.67
C THR A 586 5.81 -18.73 2.90
N ALA A 587 5.71 -18.96 1.59
CA ALA A 587 6.87 -19.24 0.76
C ALA A 587 7.43 -17.92 0.21
N ILE A 588 8.70 -17.65 0.46
CA ILE A 588 9.39 -16.44 0.04
C ILE A 588 10.61 -16.86 -0.75
N GLY A 589 10.71 -16.46 -2.01
CA GLY A 589 11.74 -17.01 -2.87
C GLY A 589 12.01 -16.21 -4.13
N TYR A 590 12.64 -16.91 -5.07
CA TYR A 590 13.02 -16.39 -6.37
C TYR A 590 12.75 -17.44 -7.44
N ASP A 591 12.10 -17.01 -8.52
CA ASP A 591 11.90 -17.75 -9.75
C ASP A 591 12.98 -17.36 -10.78
N PHE A 592 13.83 -18.32 -11.13
CA PHE A 592 14.95 -18.08 -12.06
C PHE A 592 14.51 -18.03 -13.53
N ASP A 593 13.39 -18.63 -13.88
CA ASP A 593 12.86 -18.59 -15.24
C ASP A 593 12.18 -17.23 -15.51
N ALA A 594 11.54 -16.65 -14.49
CA ALA A 594 10.91 -15.32 -14.56
C ALA A 594 11.87 -14.16 -14.24
N ASN A 595 12.94 -14.41 -13.47
CA ASN A 595 13.76 -13.38 -12.81
C ASN A 595 12.97 -12.48 -11.85
N GLU A 596 12.15 -13.12 -11.03
CA GLU A 596 11.27 -12.45 -10.09
C GLU A 596 11.49 -13.00 -8.68
N MET A 597 11.51 -12.13 -7.67
CA MET A 597 11.28 -12.57 -6.29
C MET A 597 9.79 -12.69 -6.05
N PHE A 598 9.39 -13.54 -5.09
CA PHE A 598 7.98 -13.73 -4.77
C PHE A 598 7.71 -13.93 -3.29
N VAL A 599 6.47 -13.64 -2.90
CA VAL A 599 5.86 -14.02 -1.62
C VAL A 599 4.54 -14.71 -1.92
N ASP A 600 4.45 -15.98 -1.55
CA ASP A 600 3.24 -16.81 -1.62
C ASP A 600 2.67 -16.94 -0.21
N ARG A 601 1.47 -16.39 -0.01
CA ARG A 601 0.73 -16.47 1.24
C ARG A 601 -0.54 -17.31 1.17
N GLU A 602 -0.75 -18.09 0.10
CA GLU A 602 -1.96 -18.90 -0.09
C GLU A 602 -2.21 -19.87 1.07
N SER A 603 -1.14 -20.39 1.69
CA SER A 603 -1.22 -21.29 2.86
C SER A 603 -0.66 -20.67 4.15
N SER A 604 -0.68 -19.34 4.27
CA SER A 604 0.00 -18.60 5.35
C SER A 604 -0.67 -18.70 6.73
N GLY A 605 -1.87 -19.27 6.84
CA GLY A 605 -2.60 -19.36 8.09
C GLY A 605 -4.10 -19.14 7.91
N ASP A 606 -4.69 -18.31 8.78
CA ASP A 606 -6.06 -17.83 8.60
C ASP A 606 -6.13 -16.89 7.39
N SER A 607 -6.96 -17.25 6.42
CA SER A 607 -7.31 -16.43 5.26
C SER A 607 -8.83 -16.41 5.04
N SER A 608 -9.60 -16.87 6.04
CA SER A 608 -11.05 -17.07 5.91
C SER A 608 -11.84 -15.76 5.89
N PHE A 609 -11.21 -14.66 6.29
CA PHE A 609 -11.83 -13.35 6.42
C PHE A 609 -12.00 -12.61 5.08
N SER A 610 -11.25 -12.96 4.03
CA SER A 610 -11.40 -12.33 2.72
C SER A 610 -10.88 -13.21 1.58
N ALA A 611 -11.66 -13.31 0.50
CA ALA A 611 -11.29 -14.01 -0.73
C ALA A 611 -10.12 -13.33 -1.48
N SER A 612 -9.90 -12.03 -1.26
CA SER A 612 -8.80 -11.27 -1.88
C SER A 612 -7.46 -11.44 -1.14
N PHE A 613 -7.47 -12.06 0.04
CA PHE A 613 -6.27 -12.22 0.85
C PHE A 613 -5.30 -13.30 0.33
N PRO A 614 -5.70 -14.57 0.08
CA PRO A 614 -4.77 -15.59 -0.40
C PRO A 614 -4.23 -15.23 -1.80
N GLY A 615 -2.92 -15.32 -2.00
CA GLY A 615 -2.31 -15.04 -3.29
C GLY A 615 -0.79 -15.12 -3.29
N VAL A 616 -0.23 -14.96 -4.50
CA VAL A 616 1.22 -14.93 -4.75
C VAL A 616 1.61 -13.63 -5.43
N TYR A 617 2.54 -12.91 -4.82
CA TYR A 617 3.00 -11.59 -5.25
C TYR A 617 4.40 -11.68 -5.80
N TYR A 618 4.66 -11.00 -6.91
CA TYR A 618 5.93 -11.06 -7.64
C TYR A 618 6.52 -9.67 -7.82
N ALA A 619 7.85 -9.58 -7.75
CA ALA A 619 8.58 -8.36 -8.08
C ALA A 619 9.78 -8.67 -9.00
N PRO A 620 9.98 -7.89 -10.09
CA PRO A 620 11.03 -8.14 -11.06
C PRO A 620 12.41 -7.85 -10.46
N LEU A 621 13.24 -8.87 -10.26
CA LEU A 621 14.54 -8.73 -9.63
C LEU A 621 15.63 -9.36 -10.50
N PRO A 622 16.21 -8.63 -11.47
CA PRO A 622 17.28 -9.17 -12.31
C PRO A 622 18.48 -9.68 -11.49
N VAL A 623 19.04 -10.83 -11.90
CA VAL A 623 20.29 -11.35 -11.31
C VAL A 623 21.43 -10.37 -11.59
N ARG A 624 22.12 -9.93 -10.55
CA ARG A 624 23.28 -9.01 -10.65
C ARG A 624 24.52 -9.68 -10.09
N ASP A 625 25.64 -9.55 -10.79
CA ASP A 625 26.92 -10.18 -10.44
C ASP A 625 26.81 -11.71 -10.20
N GLY A 626 25.90 -12.35 -10.94
CA GLY A 626 25.63 -13.79 -10.84
C GLY A 626 24.94 -14.23 -9.55
N LYS A 627 24.45 -13.29 -8.73
CA LYS A 627 23.84 -13.57 -7.43
C LYS A 627 22.49 -12.88 -7.26
N VAL A 628 21.68 -13.48 -6.40
CA VAL A 628 20.45 -12.90 -5.85
C VAL A 628 20.64 -12.77 -4.35
N LYS A 629 20.11 -11.68 -3.79
CA LYS A 629 20.06 -11.43 -2.36
C LYS A 629 18.63 -11.07 -1.98
N LEU A 630 18.10 -11.71 -0.95
CA LEU A 630 16.84 -11.37 -0.29
C LEU A 630 17.15 -11.10 1.18
N ARG A 631 16.69 -9.97 1.72
CA ARG A 631 16.56 -9.76 3.17
C ARG A 631 15.07 -9.85 3.50
N ILE A 632 14.72 -10.70 4.45
CA ILE A 632 13.35 -11.05 4.80
C ILE A 632 13.17 -10.69 6.27
N LEU A 633 12.34 -9.69 6.54
CA LEU A 633 11.90 -9.35 7.89
C LEU A 633 10.59 -10.09 8.15
N LEU A 634 10.58 -10.93 9.16
CA LEU A 634 9.41 -11.70 9.58
C LEU A 634 8.98 -11.23 10.95
N ASP A 635 7.71 -10.84 11.11
CA ASP A 635 7.09 -10.55 12.40
C ASP A 635 5.85 -11.46 12.61
N TRP A 636 5.15 -11.26 13.72
CA TRP A 636 4.05 -12.13 14.15
C TRP A 636 2.93 -12.23 13.13
N SER A 637 2.72 -11.20 12.31
CA SER A 637 1.70 -11.18 11.26
C SER A 637 2.13 -10.49 9.97
N SER A 638 3.43 -10.41 9.70
CA SER A 638 3.93 -9.76 8.48
C SER A 638 5.24 -10.34 7.97
N VAL A 639 5.45 -10.18 6.66
CA VAL A 639 6.71 -10.39 5.98
C VAL A 639 7.02 -9.17 5.11
N GLU A 640 8.22 -8.62 5.24
CA GLU A 640 8.78 -7.59 4.35
C GLU A 640 10.06 -8.12 3.69
N VAL A 641 10.06 -8.20 2.36
CA VAL A 641 11.18 -8.72 1.56
C VAL A 641 11.86 -7.58 0.82
N PHE A 642 13.18 -7.46 0.96
CA PHE A 642 14.02 -6.50 0.25
C PHE A 642 14.95 -7.25 -0.72
N GLY A 643 14.71 -7.06 -2.02
CA GLY A 643 15.45 -7.70 -3.09
C GLY A 643 16.70 -6.91 -3.50
N GLY A 644 17.81 -7.61 -3.72
CA GLY A 644 19.06 -7.03 -4.23
C GLY A 644 19.69 -6.04 -3.25
N ARG A 645 19.78 -4.77 -3.67
CA ARG A 645 20.22 -3.62 -2.87
C ARG A 645 19.05 -2.92 -2.17
N GLY A 646 17.82 -3.33 -2.44
CA GLY A 646 16.58 -2.69 -2.00
C GLY A 646 15.79 -2.01 -3.12
N GLU A 647 16.13 -2.27 -4.38
CA GLU A 647 15.44 -1.72 -5.56
C GLU A 647 14.04 -2.29 -5.78
N GLU A 648 13.75 -3.47 -5.23
CA GLU A 648 12.42 -4.07 -5.20
C GLU A 648 12.07 -4.51 -3.79
N THR A 649 10.81 -4.33 -3.40
CA THR A 649 10.29 -4.78 -2.11
C THR A 649 8.92 -5.45 -2.28
N ILE A 650 8.62 -6.42 -1.41
CA ILE A 650 7.28 -7.00 -1.27
C ILE A 650 6.92 -7.00 0.21
N THR A 651 5.79 -6.40 0.57
CA THR A 651 5.22 -6.39 1.91
C THR A 651 3.90 -7.14 1.94
N ALA A 652 3.77 -8.12 2.82
CA ALA A 652 2.55 -8.90 2.97
C ALA A 652 2.27 -9.25 4.43
N GLN A 653 1.05 -8.98 4.88
CA GLN A 653 0.51 -9.53 6.11
C GLN A 653 0.27 -11.04 5.95
N ILE A 654 0.38 -11.76 7.07
CA ILE A 654 0.14 -13.20 7.21
C ILE A 654 -0.53 -13.46 8.57
N PHE A 655 -1.43 -14.45 8.67
CA PHE A 655 -2.09 -14.78 9.95
C PHE A 655 -1.88 -16.26 10.36
N PRO A 656 -0.63 -16.70 10.53
CA PRO A 656 -0.30 -18.09 10.89
C PRO A 656 -0.68 -18.42 12.33
N LEU A 657 -1.05 -19.69 12.60
CA LEU A 657 -1.21 -20.17 13.98
C LEU A 657 0.02 -19.84 14.83
N ASP A 658 -0.19 -19.51 16.10
CA ASP A 658 0.88 -19.10 17.01
C ASP A 658 2.01 -20.15 17.15
N SER A 659 1.63 -21.43 17.07
CA SER A 659 2.56 -22.57 17.10
C SER A 659 3.40 -22.73 15.83
N SER A 660 3.02 -22.10 14.72
CA SER A 660 3.74 -22.18 13.45
C SER A 660 4.97 -21.28 13.48
N THR A 661 6.10 -21.85 13.88
CA THR A 661 7.36 -21.12 14.08
C THR A 661 8.51 -21.67 13.24
N GLY A 662 8.31 -22.78 12.53
CA GLY A 662 9.36 -23.46 11.78
C GLY A 662 9.79 -22.70 10.52
N VAL A 663 11.04 -22.91 10.12
CA VAL A 663 11.61 -22.42 8.86
C VAL A 663 12.16 -23.60 8.06
N SER A 664 11.89 -23.64 6.75
CA SER A 664 12.50 -24.61 5.84
C SER A 664 13.04 -23.92 4.60
N LEU A 665 14.15 -24.43 4.06
CA LEU A 665 14.66 -24.06 2.73
C LEU A 665 14.00 -24.98 1.69
N PHE A 666 13.52 -24.42 0.59
CA PHE A 666 13.07 -25.19 -0.57
C PHE A 666 13.90 -24.87 -1.80
N SER A 667 14.08 -25.87 -2.67
CA SER A 667 14.78 -25.74 -3.94
C SER A 667 14.08 -26.57 -5.01
N VAL A 668 13.87 -26.00 -6.19
CA VAL A 668 13.48 -26.70 -7.40
C VAL A 668 14.64 -26.61 -8.38
N GLY A 669 15.21 -27.77 -8.72
CA GLY A 669 16.48 -27.83 -9.44
C GLY A 669 17.69 -27.55 -8.55
N VAL A 670 18.86 -27.40 -9.17
CA VAL A 670 20.14 -27.18 -8.47
C VAL A 670 20.47 -25.70 -8.42
N VAL A 671 20.66 -25.17 -7.22
CA VAL A 671 21.05 -23.78 -6.97
C VAL A 671 22.38 -23.77 -6.22
N LYS A 672 23.28 -22.84 -6.56
CA LYS A 672 24.65 -22.82 -6.06
C LYS A 672 24.87 -21.74 -5.02
N ASP A 673 25.91 -21.92 -4.22
CA ASP A 673 26.43 -20.93 -3.27
C ASP A 673 25.34 -20.30 -2.38
N VAL A 674 24.42 -21.15 -1.90
CA VAL A 674 23.31 -20.72 -1.04
C VAL A 674 23.84 -20.43 0.35
N LYS A 675 23.58 -19.24 0.88
CA LYS A 675 23.95 -18.81 2.22
C LYS A 675 22.75 -18.23 2.91
N ILE A 676 22.60 -18.58 4.19
CA ILE A 676 21.56 -18.04 5.05
C ILE A 676 22.18 -17.53 6.35
N GLU A 677 21.71 -16.39 6.81
CA GLU A 677 22.01 -15.80 8.11
C GLU A 677 20.69 -15.38 8.75
N VAL A 678 20.47 -15.77 10.01
CA VAL A 678 19.22 -15.52 10.73
C VAL A 678 19.51 -14.90 12.09
N HIS A 679 18.90 -13.75 12.37
CA HIS A 679 18.87 -13.12 13.69
C HIS A 679 17.45 -13.20 14.27
N SER A 680 17.32 -13.37 15.59
CA SER A 680 16.05 -13.07 16.27
C SER A 680 15.91 -11.57 16.38
N VAL A 681 14.70 -11.06 16.18
CA VAL A 681 14.36 -9.66 16.48
C VAL A 681 13.55 -9.64 17.77
N SER A 682 14.05 -8.92 18.77
CA SER A 682 13.40 -8.72 20.06
C SER A 682 12.24 -7.73 19.96
N SER A 683 11.33 -7.82 20.93
CA SER A 683 10.19 -6.89 21.01
C SER A 683 10.65 -5.46 21.26
N ALA A 684 10.04 -4.52 20.52
CA ALA A 684 10.20 -3.09 20.68
C ALA A 684 9.26 -2.51 21.76
N TRP A 685 8.26 -3.28 22.21
CA TRP A 685 7.32 -2.87 23.25
C TRP A 685 8.00 -2.83 24.62
N ARG A 686 7.78 -1.75 25.38
CA ARG A 686 8.31 -1.62 26.75
C ARG A 686 7.37 -2.31 27.73
N GLY A 687 7.79 -3.42 28.33
CA GLY A 687 7.01 -4.15 29.34
C GLY A 687 7.11 -5.68 29.28
N SER A 688 7.88 -6.23 28.35
CA SER A 688 8.06 -7.66 28.15
C SER A 688 9.37 -8.18 28.74
N TYR A 689 9.37 -8.48 30.04
CA TYR A 689 10.20 -9.52 30.68
C TYR A 689 9.49 -10.06 31.93
#